data_AF-A0A419E597-F1
#
_entry.id   AF-A0A419E597-F1
#
_cell.length_a   1.000
_cell.length_b   1.000
_cell.length_c   1.000
_cell.angle_alpha   90.00
_cell.angle_beta   90.00
_cell.angle_gamma   90.00
#
_symmetry.space_group_name_H-M   'P 1'
#
loop_
_entity.id
_entity.type
_entity.pdbx_description
1 polymer ?
#
loop_
_entity_poly.entity_id
_entity_poly.type
_entity_poly.pdbx_seq_one_letter_code
_entity_poly.pdbx_strand_id
1 'polypeptide(L)'
;MWVTIGQHKFFTAAKFPLSANNSRYTPTMSALDSPFIVGHSPPRDGPLARFLPPLEDGLAAEWLPPRASTGSWLLDPFGVAPRLAVEAARAGYRVLVTAHNPIARFLLEMTAAPPAESDLKAALADLAVTKKGDERLETHLQSLYITKCNNCGQEIPARAFLWKKGEEAPFARRYTCPACEDSGERPVTEFDVEQARKTAEAAGMHRARLLERVARPGDPDREFVEEALAVYQPRAIYALATLINRLDAPGVSPERRRALSALFLSACDAANNLWRVDNERPRPKQLTVSNEFRENNIWMALEAAVDEWRALGESVPIVQWPNKIPESGGIIRFEGRIADLASIVNEAPIAAVVTALPRPNQAYWTLCALWAGWLWGSESAEPFHLVLRRRRYDWGWHLEALQAALHHLFELLKLGTPCLALLPEPEPAFLTAALAAGDLNGFHLEGLAMRTQHDAAQITWTRGERLRHAFADADADSVRAAIRGHLSARGEPTFYLPLHAAALSTLTADHALARPHQPTDEVIREAAKFVQETLLGDESLVRYRGGESADTGLWGLSREIEAAEPLSDRVEVGIVNFLLAHPNCTFEEILHDVSSGLPGLLAPSLAIVGEALVSYAEQAEGRWRLREEDVPSARKFELIQIGDMLQSIGEKLDYRTNRLDERTLVWEAGETSAYVFHLRASAIPGPALTESPYPRERCLIVLPGGRASLLSYKLNRDPALAARLEGVRVVKFRTVRALASRPVLNQQDFEAQIAGDPAQQARGQLKLF
;
A
#
# COMPACT_ATOMS: atom_id res chain seq x y z
N MET A 1 53.47 -48.45 33.38
CA MET A 1 52.90 -49.73 32.92
C MET A 1 51.76 -49.35 31.97
N TRP A 2 51.82 -49.81 30.70
CA TRP A 2 50.91 -49.51 29.56
C TRP A 2 51.06 -48.09 28.97
N VAL A 3 51.64 -47.80 27.79
CA VAL A 3 51.63 -48.39 26.41
C VAL A 3 50.29 -48.24 25.67
N THR A 4 50.19 -47.11 24.95
CA THR A 4 49.88 -46.88 23.52
C THR A 4 48.75 -47.62 22.78
N ILE A 5 47.88 -46.84 22.10
CA ILE A 5 47.56 -46.79 20.63
C ILE A 5 46.13 -46.19 20.47
N GLY A 6 45.96 -44.95 19.98
CA GLY A 6 45.59 -44.60 18.58
C GLY A 6 44.15 -44.05 18.56
N GLN A 7 43.70 -43.05 17.81
CA GLN A 7 44.17 -42.28 16.68
C GLN A 7 43.53 -40.87 16.72
N HIS A 8 44.26 -39.83 16.30
CA HIS A 8 43.73 -38.53 15.92
C HIS A 8 43.21 -38.58 14.47
N LYS A 9 41.97 -38.14 14.22
CA LYS A 9 41.54 -37.19 13.15
C LYS A 9 40.03 -37.32 12.84
N PHE A 10 39.46 -36.19 12.41
CA PHE A 10 38.11 -35.94 11.84
C PHE A 10 37.00 -35.53 12.80
N PHE A 11 36.99 -34.23 13.14
CA PHE A 11 35.76 -33.47 13.35
C PHE A 11 35.69 -32.38 12.28
N THR A 12 34.81 -32.54 11.30
CA THR A 12 34.36 -31.48 10.39
C THR A 12 32.85 -31.53 10.36
N ALA A 13 32.23 -30.50 10.95
CA ALA A 13 30.80 -30.28 10.90
C ALA A 13 30.34 -30.10 9.45
N ALA A 14 29.35 -30.90 9.03
CA ALA A 14 28.74 -30.81 7.72
C ALA A 14 27.89 -29.52 7.63
N LYS A 15 28.52 -28.45 7.15
CA LYS A 15 27.83 -27.32 6.53
C LYS A 15 26.95 -27.85 5.40
N PHE A 16 25.74 -27.28 5.26
CA PHE A 16 24.99 -27.36 4.02
C PHE A 16 25.94 -27.06 2.85
N PRO A 17 25.95 -27.87 1.77
CA PRO A 17 26.78 -27.54 0.62
C PRO A 17 26.16 -26.32 -0.08
N LEU A 18 26.58 -25.14 0.35
CA LEU A 18 26.77 -24.02 -0.55
C LEU A 18 27.82 -24.50 -1.56
N SER A 19 27.42 -24.65 -2.81
CA SER A 19 28.36 -24.78 -3.91
C SER A 19 29.25 -23.54 -3.92
N ALA A 20 30.43 -23.65 -3.29
CA ALA A 20 31.52 -22.71 -3.43
C ALA A 20 32.12 -22.86 -4.83
N ASN A 21 31.37 -22.39 -5.84
CA ASN A 21 31.89 -22.02 -7.16
C ASN A 21 30.97 -21.04 -7.91
N ASN A 22 30.16 -20.26 -7.19
CA ASN A 22 29.47 -19.09 -7.74
C ASN A 22 30.36 -17.84 -7.64
N SER A 23 31.38 -17.79 -8.49
CA SER A 23 31.91 -16.52 -9.00
C SER A 23 31.12 -16.12 -10.25
N ARG A 24 29.79 -16.19 -10.19
CA ARG A 24 28.89 -15.74 -11.26
C ARG A 24 27.97 -14.69 -10.67
N TYR A 25 28.28 -13.45 -11.05
CA TYR A 25 27.52 -12.24 -10.79
C TYR A 25 27.19 -11.98 -9.31
N THR A 26 28.11 -11.36 -8.58
CA THR A 26 27.69 -10.43 -7.52
C THR A 26 26.95 -9.30 -8.26
N PRO A 27 25.62 -9.14 -8.14
CA PRO A 27 25.00 -7.94 -8.67
C PRO A 27 25.73 -6.77 -8.03
N THR A 28 26.32 -5.90 -8.85
CA THR A 28 26.77 -4.59 -8.38
C THR A 28 25.53 -3.94 -7.81
N MET A 29 25.42 -3.93 -6.48
CA MET A 29 24.42 -3.14 -5.78
C MET A 29 24.54 -1.73 -6.35
N SER A 30 23.43 -1.23 -6.88
CA SER A 30 23.37 0.15 -7.32
C SER A 30 23.70 1.03 -6.12
N ALA A 31 24.34 2.18 -6.35
CA ALA A 31 24.57 3.18 -5.30
C ALA A 31 23.25 3.66 -4.65
N LEU A 32 22.10 3.33 -5.25
CA LEU A 32 20.75 3.69 -4.83
C LEU A 32 19.98 2.59 -4.08
N ASP A 33 20.60 1.45 -3.80
CA ASP A 33 19.95 0.30 -3.16
C ASP A 33 19.82 0.48 -1.64
N SER A 34 18.92 1.38 -1.22
CA SER A 34 18.52 1.53 0.18
C SER A 34 17.50 0.45 0.59
N PRO A 35 17.61 -0.15 1.79
CA PRO A 35 16.56 -1.02 2.32
C PRO A 35 15.20 -0.33 2.33
N PHE A 36 14.15 -1.08 2.00
CA PHE A 36 12.78 -0.61 2.17
C PHE A 36 12.46 -0.57 3.67
N ILE A 37 12.07 0.59 4.17
CA ILE A 37 11.64 0.82 5.55
C ILE A 37 10.26 0.20 5.74
N VAL A 38 10.10 -0.61 6.79
CA VAL A 38 8.93 -1.44 6.98
C VAL A 38 8.05 -0.83 8.05
N GLY A 39 6.88 -0.31 7.64
CA GLY A 39 5.88 0.11 8.60
C GLY A 39 4.93 -1.03 8.99
N HIS A 40 3.97 -0.71 9.85
CA HIS A 40 2.86 -1.57 10.21
C HIS A 40 1.52 -0.91 9.87
N SER A 41 0.51 -1.75 9.62
CA SER A 41 -0.81 -1.24 9.29
C SER A 41 -1.39 -0.39 10.42
N PRO A 42 -2.07 0.73 10.10
CA PRO A 42 -2.81 1.50 11.07
C PRO A 42 -3.71 0.62 11.95
N PRO A 43 -3.84 0.89 13.26
CA PRO A 43 -4.90 0.27 14.07
C PRO A 43 -6.31 0.64 13.57
N ARG A 44 -6.43 1.76 12.85
CA ARG A 44 -7.62 2.19 12.10
C ARG A 44 -7.23 3.17 10.99
N ASP A 45 -8.02 3.23 9.93
CA ASP A 45 -7.84 4.18 8.81
C ASP A 45 -7.86 5.66 9.25
N GLY A 46 -8.76 6.01 10.17
CA GLY A 46 -8.95 7.38 10.65
C GLY A 46 -9.84 8.24 9.73
N PRO A 47 -10.06 9.51 10.11
CA PRO A 47 -10.95 10.43 9.41
C PRO A 47 -10.38 10.82 8.04
N LEU A 48 -11.26 10.95 7.04
CA LEU A 48 -10.91 11.31 5.65
C LEU A 48 -9.84 10.40 5.00
N ALA A 49 -9.65 9.18 5.50
CA ALA A 49 -8.62 8.26 5.05
C ALA A 49 -8.65 7.99 3.54
N ARG A 50 -9.84 8.05 2.91
CA ARG A 50 -10.01 7.89 1.46
C ARG A 50 -9.34 8.97 0.62
N PHE A 51 -8.97 10.10 1.22
CA PHE A 51 -8.24 11.20 0.59
C PHE A 51 -6.80 11.32 1.07
N LEU A 52 -6.53 10.97 2.32
CA LEU A 52 -5.18 11.03 2.90
C LEU A 52 -4.28 9.92 2.34
N PRO A 53 -2.96 10.15 2.24
CA PRO A 53 -2.00 9.13 1.86
C PRO A 53 -2.19 7.82 2.65
N PRO A 54 -2.32 6.64 1.99
CA PRO A 54 -2.49 5.36 2.66
C PRO A 54 -1.11 4.86 3.11
N LEU A 55 -0.63 5.39 4.23
CA LEU A 55 0.70 5.10 4.77
C LEU A 55 0.62 4.18 5.99
N GLU A 56 1.63 3.34 6.12
CA GLU A 56 1.92 2.54 7.31
C GLU A 56 2.42 3.44 8.46
N ASP A 57 2.20 3.02 9.71
CA ASP A 57 2.82 3.63 10.90
C ASP A 57 4.21 3.01 11.15
N GLY A 58 5.04 3.68 11.94
CA GLY A 58 6.38 3.23 12.33
C GLY A 58 7.49 3.63 11.34
N LEU A 59 7.11 4.25 10.21
CA LEU A 59 8.04 4.65 9.16
C LEU A 59 9.04 5.71 9.64
N ALA A 60 8.58 6.77 10.32
CA ALA A 60 9.48 7.82 10.83
C ALA A 60 10.38 7.28 11.94
N ALA A 61 9.84 6.44 12.83
CA ALA A 61 10.58 5.83 13.92
C ALA A 61 11.72 4.92 13.44
N GLU A 62 11.58 4.26 12.30
CA GLU A 62 12.64 3.43 11.70
C GLU A 62 13.57 4.24 10.77
N TRP A 63 13.04 5.18 9.99
CA TRP A 63 13.81 5.84 8.92
C TRP A 63 14.75 6.94 9.43
N LEU A 64 14.37 7.63 10.51
CA LEU A 64 15.08 8.80 11.05
C LEU A 64 16.30 8.50 11.94
N PRO A 65 16.31 7.51 12.85
CA PRO A 65 17.43 7.30 13.78
C PRO A 65 18.84 7.25 13.15
N PRO A 66 19.08 6.60 11.99
CA PRO A 66 20.40 6.60 11.38
C PRO A 66 20.79 7.94 10.72
N ARG A 67 19.86 8.91 10.64
CA ARG A 67 20.00 10.16 9.86
C ARG A 67 19.84 11.44 10.69
N ALA A 68 19.15 11.38 11.83
CA ALA A 68 18.93 12.51 12.71
C ALA A 68 18.84 12.05 14.18
N SER A 69 19.59 12.73 15.06
CA SER A 69 19.50 12.53 16.52
C SER A 69 18.12 12.92 17.05
N THR A 70 17.63 12.19 18.05
CA THR A 70 16.45 12.58 18.83
C THR A 70 16.57 14.03 19.33
N GLY A 71 15.45 14.74 19.38
CA GLY A 71 15.42 16.16 19.71
C GLY A 71 15.80 17.08 18.54
N SER A 72 16.30 16.58 17.41
CA SER A 72 16.57 17.43 16.25
C SER A 72 15.30 18.03 15.62
N TRP A 73 15.47 19.12 14.88
CA TRP A 73 14.39 19.72 14.11
C TRP A 73 14.17 18.98 12.80
N LEU A 74 12.91 18.67 12.52
CA LEU A 74 12.45 18.09 11.28
C LEU A 74 11.52 19.07 10.57
N LEU A 75 11.40 18.93 9.25
CA LEU A 75 10.48 19.70 8.43
C LEU A 75 9.58 18.77 7.61
N ASP A 76 8.27 19.01 7.68
CA ASP A 76 7.30 18.53 6.70
C ASP A 76 6.79 19.73 5.88
N PRO A 77 7.24 19.90 4.62
CA PRO A 77 6.92 21.06 3.79
C PRO A 77 5.56 20.96 3.08
N PHE A 78 4.79 19.89 3.31
CA PHE A 78 3.49 19.71 2.68
C PHE A 78 2.36 19.49 3.69
N GLY A 79 2.64 18.86 4.83
CA GLY A 79 1.65 18.66 5.90
C GLY A 79 0.45 17.79 5.48
N VAL A 80 0.63 16.91 4.49
CA VAL A 80 -0.44 16.08 3.92
C VAL A 80 -0.56 14.71 4.58
N ALA A 81 0.39 14.33 5.43
CA ALA A 81 0.38 13.07 6.19
C ALA A 81 0.49 13.33 7.70
N PRO A 82 -0.62 13.75 8.37
CA PRO A 82 -0.63 14.05 9.80
C PRO A 82 0.00 12.99 10.70
N ARG A 83 -0.26 11.71 10.42
CA ARG A 83 0.24 10.59 11.23
C ARG A 83 1.76 10.50 11.20
N LEU A 84 2.40 10.74 10.06
CA LEU A 84 3.85 10.73 9.91
C LEU A 84 4.52 11.81 10.78
N ALA A 85 3.97 13.03 10.77
CA ALA A 85 4.48 14.13 11.60
C ALA A 85 4.27 13.87 13.10
N VAL A 86 3.12 13.31 13.49
CA VAL A 86 2.81 12.95 14.87
C VAL A 86 3.67 11.79 15.36
N GLU A 87 3.92 10.80 14.52
CA GLU A 87 4.82 9.68 14.81
C GLU A 87 6.25 10.17 15.06
N ALA A 88 6.79 11.02 14.17
CA ALA A 88 8.10 11.63 14.36
C ALA A 88 8.15 12.44 15.67
N ALA A 89 7.12 13.23 15.97
CA ALA A 89 7.09 14.00 17.21
C ALA A 89 7.00 13.10 18.46
N ARG A 90 6.26 11.98 18.41
CA ARG A 90 6.24 10.95 19.48
C ARG A 90 7.59 10.25 19.67
N ALA A 91 8.37 10.11 18.61
CA ALA A 91 9.74 9.60 18.68
C ALA A 91 10.74 10.62 19.26
N GLY A 92 10.27 11.79 19.74
CA GLY A 92 11.07 12.79 20.44
C GLY A 92 11.69 13.85 19.53
N TYR A 93 11.21 13.99 18.29
CA TYR A 93 11.67 15.04 17.36
C TYR A 93 10.84 16.33 17.49
N ARG A 94 11.44 17.45 17.05
CA ARG A 94 10.78 18.76 16.95
C ARG A 94 10.37 18.99 15.51
N VAL A 95 9.08 18.86 15.21
CA VAL A 95 8.59 18.84 13.82
C VAL A 95 7.97 20.18 13.45
N LEU A 96 8.51 20.86 12.45
CA LEU A 96 7.90 22.02 11.82
C LEU A 96 7.07 21.54 10.63
N VAL A 97 5.77 21.81 10.64
CA VAL A 97 4.85 21.39 9.56
C VAL A 97 4.24 22.62 8.91
N THR A 98 4.36 22.75 7.59
CA THR A 98 3.61 23.76 6.84
C THR A 98 2.24 23.20 6.47
N ALA A 99 1.17 23.89 6.85
CA ALA A 99 -0.20 23.45 6.64
C ALA A 99 -1.08 24.60 6.12
N HIS A 100 -1.05 24.81 4.81
CA HIS A 100 -1.85 25.84 4.14
C HIS A 100 -3.36 25.51 4.11
N ASN A 101 -3.70 24.22 3.91
CA ASN A 101 -5.09 23.75 3.88
C ASN A 101 -5.68 23.71 5.31
N PRO A 102 -6.74 24.47 5.63
CA PRO A 102 -7.37 24.47 6.96
C PRO A 102 -7.86 23.09 7.44
N ILE A 103 -8.37 22.25 6.53
CA ILE A 103 -8.79 20.88 6.83
C ILE A 103 -7.59 20.01 7.19
N ALA A 104 -6.50 20.08 6.41
CA ALA A 104 -5.26 19.34 6.73
C ALA A 104 -4.65 19.80 8.07
N ARG A 105 -4.71 21.10 8.34
CA ARG A 105 -4.32 21.71 9.61
C ARG A 105 -5.14 21.18 10.77
N PHE A 106 -6.46 21.13 10.64
CA PHE A 106 -7.34 20.58 11.67
C PHE A 106 -7.10 19.07 11.89
N LEU A 107 -6.89 18.32 10.81
CA LEU A 107 -6.49 16.90 10.88
C LEU A 107 -5.17 16.72 11.65
N LEU A 108 -4.16 17.57 11.40
CA LEU A 108 -2.89 17.55 12.13
C LEU A 108 -3.09 17.80 13.63
N GLU A 109 -3.85 18.84 14.00
CA GLU A 109 -4.17 19.14 15.41
C GLU A 109 -4.90 17.99 16.10
N MET A 110 -5.88 17.40 15.44
CA MET A 110 -6.68 16.31 15.98
C MET A 110 -5.92 14.99 16.01
N THR A 111 -4.94 14.78 15.12
CA THR A 111 -4.05 13.61 15.19
C THR A 111 -3.00 13.77 16.29
N ALA A 112 -2.50 14.99 16.49
CA ALA A 112 -1.50 15.29 17.52
C ALA A 112 -2.11 15.26 18.93
N ALA A 113 -3.30 15.86 19.12
CA ALA A 113 -3.99 15.93 20.40
C ALA A 113 -5.43 15.41 20.26
N PRO A 114 -5.63 14.09 20.04
CA PRO A 114 -6.95 13.53 19.81
C PRO A 114 -7.85 13.68 21.04
N PRO A 115 -9.15 13.96 20.86
CA PRO A 115 -10.09 14.08 21.96
C PRO A 115 -10.35 12.72 22.62
N ALA A 116 -10.69 12.74 23.92
CA ALA A 116 -11.16 11.55 24.60
C ALA A 116 -12.51 11.11 24.02
N GLU A 117 -12.77 9.80 24.03
CA GLU A 117 -14.04 9.25 23.57
C GLU A 117 -15.24 9.84 24.34
N SER A 118 -15.08 10.05 25.65
CA SER A 118 -16.08 10.70 26.50
C SER A 118 -16.42 12.13 26.05
N ASP A 119 -15.44 12.89 25.58
CA ASP A 119 -15.63 14.28 25.16
C ASP A 119 -16.41 14.36 23.85
N LEU A 120 -16.11 13.45 22.91
CA LEU A 120 -16.85 13.31 21.65
C LEU A 120 -18.30 12.87 21.92
N LYS A 121 -18.50 11.85 22.76
CA LYS A 121 -19.85 11.37 23.13
C LYS A 121 -20.66 12.46 23.83
N ALA A 122 -20.05 13.21 24.74
CA ALA A 122 -20.73 14.30 25.43
C ALA A 122 -21.09 15.43 24.45
N ALA A 123 -20.20 15.79 23.52
CA ALA A 123 -20.52 16.78 22.48
C ALA A 123 -21.69 16.32 21.59
N LEU A 124 -21.73 15.04 21.20
CA LEU A 124 -22.82 14.47 20.42
C LEU A 124 -24.14 14.42 21.21
N ALA A 125 -24.10 14.08 22.50
CA ALA A 125 -25.26 14.06 23.37
C ALA A 125 -25.84 15.47 23.61
N ASP A 126 -24.97 16.47 23.85
CA ASP A 126 -25.37 17.87 23.98
C ASP A 126 -26.05 18.36 22.69
N LEU A 127 -25.54 17.97 21.53
CA LEU A 127 -26.14 18.25 20.22
C LEU A 127 -27.50 17.57 20.05
N ALA A 128 -27.61 16.28 20.41
CA ALA A 128 -28.82 15.47 20.27
C ALA A 128 -30.04 16.10 20.94
N VAL A 129 -29.85 16.66 22.14
CA VAL A 129 -30.93 17.25 22.95
C VAL A 129 -31.32 18.67 22.55
N THR A 130 -30.54 19.33 21.67
CA THR A 130 -30.93 20.65 21.16
C THR A 130 -32.26 20.56 20.40
N LYS A 131 -33.08 21.62 20.45
CA LYS A 131 -34.40 21.61 19.80
C LYS A 131 -34.37 22.11 18.36
N LYS A 132 -35.13 21.47 17.49
CA LYS A 132 -35.49 21.96 16.14
C LYS A 132 -37.02 22.00 16.06
N GLY A 133 -37.60 23.20 16.18
CA GLY A 133 -39.04 23.30 16.47
C GLY A 133 -39.32 22.72 17.85
N ASP A 134 -40.28 21.79 17.94
CA ASP A 134 -40.71 21.17 19.20
C ASP A 134 -40.01 19.84 19.53
N GLU A 135 -39.22 19.29 18.61
CA GLU A 135 -38.55 18.00 18.77
C GLU A 135 -37.03 18.13 19.02
N ARG A 136 -36.44 17.04 19.53
CA ARG A 136 -34.99 16.90 19.68
C ARG A 136 -34.32 16.79 18.32
N LEU A 137 -33.12 17.34 18.19
CA LEU A 137 -32.38 17.37 16.93
C LEU A 137 -32.03 15.97 16.43
N GLU A 138 -31.68 15.04 17.32
CA GLU A 138 -31.47 13.64 16.96
C GLU A 138 -32.71 13.03 16.30
N THR A 139 -33.87 13.15 16.96
CA THR A 139 -35.15 12.63 16.45
C THR A 139 -35.48 13.23 15.10
N HIS A 140 -35.30 14.54 14.95
CA HIS A 140 -35.51 15.24 13.69
C HIS A 140 -34.58 14.76 12.56
N LEU A 141 -33.29 14.60 12.84
CA LEU A 141 -32.34 14.15 11.82
C LEU A 141 -32.55 12.69 11.44
N GLN A 142 -32.88 11.83 12.40
CA GLN A 142 -33.26 10.45 12.11
C GLN A 142 -34.56 10.36 11.31
N SER A 143 -35.52 11.27 11.55
CA SER A 143 -36.81 11.27 10.83
C SER A 143 -36.66 11.48 9.33
N LEU A 144 -35.61 12.20 8.90
CA LEU A 144 -35.26 12.37 7.49
C LEU A 144 -34.97 11.05 6.76
N TYR A 145 -34.58 10.02 7.50
CA TYR A 145 -34.17 8.71 6.99
C TYR A 145 -35.13 7.58 7.41
N ILE A 146 -36.31 7.89 7.97
CA ILE A 146 -37.29 6.86 8.32
C ILE A 146 -37.77 6.13 7.06
N THR A 147 -37.89 4.81 7.18
CA THR A 147 -38.46 3.90 6.20
C THR A 147 -39.33 2.85 6.89
N LYS A 148 -40.07 2.04 6.13
CA LYS A 148 -40.86 0.92 6.68
C LYS A 148 -40.12 -0.39 6.47
N CYS A 149 -39.98 -1.18 7.54
CA CYS A 149 -39.41 -2.52 7.46
C CYS A 149 -40.22 -3.38 6.47
N ASN A 150 -39.52 -4.03 5.54
CA ASN A 150 -40.11 -4.91 4.54
C ASN A 150 -40.79 -6.15 5.14
N ASN A 151 -40.36 -6.58 6.33
CA ASN A 151 -40.92 -7.75 7.00
C ASN A 151 -42.07 -7.40 7.96
N CYS A 152 -41.84 -6.53 8.94
CA CYS A 152 -42.84 -6.24 9.99
C CYS A 152 -43.60 -4.90 9.82
N GLY A 153 -43.26 -4.09 8.82
CA GLY A 153 -43.92 -2.80 8.54
C GLY A 153 -43.62 -1.66 9.52
N GLN A 154 -42.84 -1.91 10.58
CA GLN A 154 -42.45 -0.89 11.57
C GLN A 154 -41.61 0.22 10.92
N GLU A 155 -41.81 1.45 11.40
CA GLU A 155 -41.01 2.61 11.01
C GLU A 155 -39.64 2.54 11.68
N ILE A 156 -38.58 2.55 10.87
CA ILE A 156 -37.20 2.37 11.31
C ILE A 156 -36.29 3.32 10.51
N PRO A 157 -35.17 3.80 11.08
CA PRO A 157 -34.21 4.58 10.31
C PRO A 157 -33.46 3.69 9.32
N ALA A 158 -33.43 4.09 8.04
CA ALA A 158 -32.54 3.50 7.07
C ALA A 158 -31.08 3.86 7.40
N ARG A 159 -30.17 2.91 7.17
CA ARG A 159 -28.72 3.15 7.22
C ARG A 159 -28.26 3.94 6.00
N ALA A 160 -28.83 3.64 4.83
CA ALA A 160 -28.55 4.35 3.59
C ALA A 160 -29.69 4.20 2.57
N PHE A 161 -29.79 5.17 1.67
CA PHE A 161 -30.56 5.06 0.42
C PHE A 161 -29.59 4.93 -0.76
N LEU A 162 -29.98 4.14 -1.76
CA LEU A 162 -29.20 3.92 -2.97
C LEU A 162 -29.89 4.61 -4.15
N TRP A 163 -29.11 5.30 -4.95
CA TRP A 163 -29.60 6.19 -5.99
C TRP A 163 -28.93 5.89 -7.31
N LYS A 164 -29.69 6.12 -8.38
CA LYS A 164 -29.13 6.24 -9.73
C LYS A 164 -28.89 7.70 -10.04
N LYS A 165 -27.77 7.99 -10.71
CA LYS A 165 -27.38 9.36 -11.07
C LYS A 165 -28.45 10.02 -11.93
N GLY A 166 -28.95 11.16 -11.47
CA GLY A 166 -29.94 11.98 -12.19
C GLY A 166 -31.40 11.66 -11.88
N GLU A 167 -31.68 10.60 -11.10
CA GLU A 167 -33.05 10.26 -10.68
C GLU A 167 -33.51 11.13 -9.51
N GLU A 168 -34.83 11.39 -9.44
CA GLU A 168 -35.46 12.17 -8.36
C GLU A 168 -35.82 11.34 -7.13
N ALA A 169 -35.73 10.01 -7.23
CA ALA A 169 -36.02 9.08 -6.14
C ALA A 169 -34.94 7.99 -6.00
N PRO A 170 -34.70 7.49 -4.77
CA PRO A 170 -33.82 6.34 -4.57
C PRO A 170 -34.45 5.08 -5.17
N PHE A 171 -33.64 4.09 -5.56
CA PHE A 171 -34.12 2.81 -6.08
C PHE A 171 -34.12 1.70 -5.01
N ALA A 172 -33.26 1.83 -4.00
CA ALA A 172 -33.15 0.86 -2.91
C ALA A 172 -32.78 1.54 -1.58
N ARG A 173 -32.95 0.80 -0.49
CA ARG A 173 -32.64 1.20 0.89
C ARG A 173 -31.91 0.07 1.61
N ARG A 174 -31.03 0.42 2.54
CA ARG A 174 -30.36 -0.54 3.43
C ARG A 174 -30.71 -0.22 4.88
N TYR A 175 -31.14 -1.22 5.63
CA TYR A 175 -31.47 -1.06 7.06
C TYR A 175 -31.19 -2.35 7.83
N THR A 176 -31.25 -2.24 9.16
CA THR A 176 -31.37 -3.38 10.09
C THR A 176 -32.54 -3.07 11.02
N CYS A 177 -33.57 -3.91 11.02
CA CYS A 177 -34.77 -3.69 11.82
C CYS A 177 -34.53 -4.16 13.28
N PRO A 178 -34.64 -3.28 14.28
CA PRO A 178 -34.46 -3.69 15.68
C PRO A 178 -35.60 -4.56 16.22
N ALA A 179 -36.76 -4.60 15.54
CA ALA A 179 -37.94 -5.34 16.01
C ALA A 179 -38.02 -6.78 15.48
N CYS A 180 -37.50 -7.06 14.29
CA CYS A 180 -37.61 -8.38 13.65
C CYS A 180 -36.30 -8.87 13.01
N GLU A 181 -35.19 -8.15 13.21
CA GLU A 181 -33.83 -8.48 12.74
C GLU A 181 -33.65 -8.55 11.21
N ASP A 182 -34.72 -8.31 10.43
CA ASP A 182 -34.63 -8.19 8.98
C ASP A 182 -33.61 -7.11 8.59
N SER A 183 -32.66 -7.49 7.73
CA SER A 183 -31.55 -6.62 7.37
C SER A 183 -31.10 -6.80 5.92
N GLY A 184 -30.37 -5.81 5.43
CA GLY A 184 -29.78 -5.79 4.10
C GLY A 184 -30.48 -4.82 3.15
N GLU A 185 -30.29 -5.04 1.87
CA GLU A 185 -30.81 -4.20 0.80
C GLU A 185 -32.24 -4.59 0.44
N ARG A 186 -33.14 -3.61 0.34
CA ARG A 186 -34.54 -3.78 -0.06
C ARG A 186 -34.93 -2.69 -1.07
N PRO A 187 -35.90 -2.94 -1.96
CA PRO A 187 -36.49 -1.89 -2.79
C PRO A 187 -37.06 -0.77 -1.93
N VAL A 188 -37.08 0.44 -2.47
CA VAL A 188 -37.80 1.55 -1.85
C VAL A 188 -39.31 1.35 -1.94
N THR A 189 -40.04 2.00 -1.05
CA THR A 189 -41.50 2.07 -1.05
C THR A 189 -41.97 3.47 -1.48
N GLU A 190 -43.25 3.61 -1.84
CA GLU A 190 -43.86 4.91 -2.12
C GLU A 190 -43.69 5.90 -0.95
N PHE A 191 -43.69 5.39 0.29
CA PHE A 191 -43.40 6.17 1.48
C PHE A 191 -42.01 6.83 1.41
N ASP A 192 -40.98 6.10 0.97
CA ASP A 192 -39.61 6.64 0.88
C ASP A 192 -39.48 7.70 -0.21
N VAL A 193 -40.14 7.46 -1.35
CA VAL A 193 -40.18 8.39 -2.49
C VAL A 193 -40.81 9.71 -2.06
N GLU A 194 -41.95 9.65 -1.37
CA GLU A 194 -42.64 10.85 -0.89
C GLU A 194 -41.84 11.60 0.17
N GLN A 195 -41.13 10.90 1.07
CA GLN A 195 -40.22 11.54 2.04
C GLN A 195 -39.03 12.23 1.36
N ALA A 196 -38.44 11.59 0.35
CA ALA A 196 -37.37 12.20 -0.44
C ALA A 196 -37.84 13.48 -1.15
N ARG A 197 -39.02 13.44 -1.78
CA ARG A 197 -39.65 14.57 -2.46
C ARG A 197 -39.89 15.75 -1.52
N LYS A 198 -40.54 15.52 -0.37
CA LYS A 198 -40.79 16.56 0.65
C LYS A 198 -39.52 17.24 1.13
N THR A 199 -38.47 16.44 1.36
CA THR A 199 -37.19 16.99 1.82
C THR A 199 -36.51 17.81 0.73
N ALA A 200 -36.62 17.40 -0.54
CA ALA A 200 -36.06 18.12 -1.68
C ALA A 200 -36.68 19.51 -1.83
N GLU A 201 -38.00 19.65 -1.67
CA GLU A 201 -38.71 20.94 -1.71
C GLU A 201 -38.21 21.90 -0.62
N ALA A 202 -37.91 21.39 0.58
CA ALA A 202 -37.42 22.21 1.69
C ALA A 202 -35.93 22.59 1.59
N ALA A 203 -35.14 21.90 0.76
CA ALA A 203 -33.69 22.04 0.75
C ALA A 203 -33.17 23.32 0.08
N GLY A 204 -33.97 24.02 -0.72
CA GLY A 204 -33.54 25.19 -1.50
C GLY A 204 -32.93 26.31 -0.65
N MET A 205 -33.59 26.69 0.45
CA MET A 205 -33.07 27.70 1.37
C MET A 205 -31.79 27.25 2.09
N HIS A 206 -31.70 25.97 2.44
CA HIS A 206 -30.52 25.38 3.09
C HIS A 206 -29.31 25.37 2.14
N ARG A 207 -29.55 25.06 0.86
CA ARG A 207 -28.54 25.12 -0.20
C ARG A 207 -27.96 26.53 -0.34
N ALA A 208 -28.83 27.55 -0.45
CA ALA A 208 -28.40 28.94 -0.55
C ALA A 208 -27.53 29.38 0.65
N ARG A 209 -27.92 28.99 1.87
CA ARG A 209 -27.16 29.30 3.09
C ARG A 209 -25.78 28.62 3.10
N LEU A 210 -25.69 27.35 2.75
CA LEU A 210 -24.40 26.65 2.69
C LEU A 210 -23.48 27.23 1.61
N LEU A 211 -24.05 27.64 0.48
CA LEU A 211 -23.34 28.31 -0.59
C LEU A 211 -22.75 29.64 -0.11
N GLU A 212 -23.55 30.48 0.56
CA GLU A 212 -23.11 31.79 1.08
C GLU A 212 -22.03 31.70 2.16
N ARG A 213 -21.95 30.59 2.90
CA ARG A 213 -20.86 30.35 3.86
C ARG A 213 -19.50 30.13 3.19
N VAL A 214 -19.49 29.77 1.91
CA VAL A 214 -18.27 29.54 1.12
C VAL A 214 -18.02 30.72 0.20
N ALA A 215 -18.99 31.08 -0.64
CA ALA A 215 -18.91 32.16 -1.62
C ALA A 215 -20.10 33.11 -1.49
N ARG A 216 -19.83 34.38 -1.15
CA ARG A 216 -20.86 35.42 -0.93
C ARG A 216 -21.55 35.81 -2.25
N PRO A 217 -22.73 36.48 -2.20
CA PRO A 217 -23.33 37.01 -3.42
C PRO A 217 -22.38 37.95 -4.17
N GLY A 218 -22.18 37.71 -5.47
CA GLY A 218 -21.25 38.48 -6.29
C GLY A 218 -19.80 37.98 -6.30
N ASP A 219 -19.49 36.92 -5.55
CA ASP A 219 -18.18 36.26 -5.63
C ASP A 219 -18.01 35.61 -7.02
N PRO A 220 -16.90 35.88 -7.76
CA PRO A 220 -16.66 35.29 -9.07
C PRO A 220 -16.58 33.75 -9.04
N ASP A 221 -16.26 33.16 -7.89
CA ASP A 221 -16.08 31.71 -7.73
C ASP A 221 -17.36 30.98 -7.33
N ARG A 222 -18.48 31.70 -7.19
CA ARG A 222 -19.75 31.14 -6.73
C ARG A 222 -20.27 30.01 -7.61
N GLU A 223 -20.11 30.08 -8.93
CA GLU A 223 -20.54 29.02 -9.86
C GLU A 223 -19.80 27.70 -9.58
N PHE A 224 -18.50 27.75 -9.29
CA PHE A 224 -17.70 26.55 -8.99
C PHE A 224 -18.09 25.94 -7.65
N VAL A 225 -18.48 26.77 -6.68
CA VAL A 225 -19.01 26.30 -5.40
C VAL A 225 -20.38 25.65 -5.59
N GLU A 226 -21.24 26.19 -6.46
CA GLU A 226 -22.53 25.57 -6.81
C GLU A 226 -22.34 24.20 -7.48
N GLU A 227 -21.41 24.09 -8.44
CA GLU A 227 -21.01 22.82 -9.05
C GLU A 227 -20.51 21.82 -8.00
N ALA A 228 -19.64 22.27 -7.08
CA ALA A 228 -19.12 21.45 -6.00
C ALA A 228 -20.23 20.97 -5.04
N LEU A 229 -21.19 21.83 -4.73
CA LEU A 229 -22.33 21.53 -3.87
C LEU A 229 -23.31 20.53 -4.49
N ALA A 230 -23.28 20.37 -5.82
CA ALA A 230 -24.17 19.45 -6.54
C ALA A 230 -23.92 17.96 -6.21
N VAL A 231 -22.78 17.61 -5.60
CA VAL A 231 -22.51 16.24 -5.15
C VAL A 231 -23.21 15.85 -3.85
N TYR A 232 -24.05 16.70 -3.27
CA TYR A 232 -24.83 16.38 -2.08
C TYR A 232 -26.30 16.28 -2.43
N GLN A 233 -26.96 15.22 -1.92
CA GLN A 233 -28.41 15.09 -2.01
C GLN A 233 -29.13 16.23 -1.28
N PRO A 234 -30.35 16.63 -1.71
CA PRO A 234 -31.14 17.64 -1.02
C PRO A 234 -31.35 17.33 0.47
N ARG A 235 -31.60 16.07 0.82
CA ARG A 235 -31.69 15.60 2.21
C ARG A 235 -30.40 15.84 2.99
N ALA A 236 -29.25 15.52 2.38
CA ALA A 236 -27.95 15.77 2.99
C ALA A 236 -27.69 17.26 3.22
N ILE A 237 -27.98 18.11 2.22
CA ILE A 237 -27.87 19.57 2.33
C ILE A 237 -28.71 20.12 3.49
N TYR A 238 -29.95 19.66 3.62
CA TYR A 238 -30.84 20.08 4.70
C TYR A 238 -30.25 19.74 6.09
N ALA A 239 -29.81 18.49 6.26
CA ALA A 239 -29.27 18.00 7.51
C ALA A 239 -27.95 18.69 7.89
N LEU A 240 -26.99 18.76 6.96
CA LEU A 240 -25.70 19.42 7.17
C LEU A 240 -25.88 20.91 7.48
N ALA A 241 -26.72 21.63 6.75
CA ALA A 241 -27.03 23.03 7.05
C ALA A 241 -27.61 23.21 8.46
N THR A 242 -28.48 22.29 8.89
CA THR A 242 -29.06 22.33 10.24
C THR A 242 -27.99 22.08 11.31
N LEU A 243 -27.07 21.16 11.08
CA LEU A 243 -25.95 20.85 11.98
C LEU A 243 -24.95 22.01 12.05
N ILE A 244 -24.46 22.50 10.91
CA ILE A 244 -23.44 23.56 10.82
C ILE A 244 -23.89 24.84 11.53
N ASN A 245 -25.17 25.21 11.42
CA ASN A 245 -25.73 26.36 12.14
C ASN A 245 -25.64 26.24 13.67
N ARG A 246 -25.47 25.03 14.22
CA ARG A 246 -25.30 24.80 15.68
C ARG A 246 -23.88 25.08 16.16
N LEU A 247 -22.87 25.06 15.29
CA LEU A 247 -21.50 25.42 15.68
C LEU A 247 -21.41 26.87 16.16
N ASP A 248 -22.24 27.75 15.60
CA ASP A 248 -22.27 29.18 15.89
C ASP A 248 -23.32 29.54 16.96
N ALA A 249 -23.90 28.55 17.63
CA ALA A 249 -24.86 28.79 18.70
C ALA A 249 -24.18 29.42 19.93
N PRO A 250 -24.83 30.40 20.61
CA PRO A 250 -24.29 30.98 21.84
C PRO A 250 -24.06 29.90 22.92
N GLY A 251 -22.91 29.95 23.59
CA GLY A 251 -22.59 29.06 24.72
C GLY A 251 -21.85 27.77 24.38
N VAL A 252 -21.54 27.51 23.10
CA VAL A 252 -20.65 26.40 22.72
C VAL A 252 -19.21 26.77 23.09
N SER A 253 -18.60 26.02 24.01
CA SER A 253 -17.19 26.23 24.39
C SER A 253 -16.24 25.90 23.21
N PRO A 254 -15.01 26.44 23.21
CA PRO A 254 -14.01 26.09 22.18
C PRO A 254 -13.75 24.59 22.07
N GLU A 255 -13.71 23.87 23.20
CA GLU A 255 -13.49 22.41 23.23
C GLU A 255 -14.67 21.66 22.63
N ARG A 256 -15.90 22.07 22.94
CA ARG A 256 -17.11 21.49 22.33
C ARG A 256 -17.19 21.82 20.85
N ARG A 257 -16.86 23.04 20.44
CA ARG A 257 -16.79 23.42 19.02
C ARG A 257 -15.78 22.54 18.28
N ARG A 258 -14.59 22.32 18.84
CA ARG A 258 -13.55 21.45 18.29
C ARG A 258 -14.05 20.01 18.11
N ALA A 259 -14.68 19.43 19.13
CA ALA A 259 -15.27 18.09 19.06
C ALA A 259 -16.39 17.99 18.00
N LEU A 260 -17.31 18.95 17.97
CA LEU A 260 -18.39 19.00 16.98
C LEU A 260 -17.86 19.18 15.55
N SER A 261 -16.85 20.04 15.34
CA SER A 261 -16.21 20.21 14.04
C SER A 261 -15.60 18.91 13.52
N ALA A 262 -15.03 18.07 14.39
CA ALA A 262 -14.52 16.76 14.03
C ALA A 262 -15.63 15.81 13.54
N LEU A 263 -16.69 15.67 14.34
CA LEU A 263 -17.83 14.83 13.98
C LEU A 263 -18.49 15.33 12.68
N PHE A 264 -18.62 16.65 12.53
CA PHE A 264 -19.25 17.26 11.36
C PHE A 264 -18.40 17.10 10.11
N LEU A 265 -17.06 17.15 10.22
CA LEU A 265 -16.17 16.90 9.10
C LEU A 265 -16.35 15.47 8.55
N SER A 266 -16.40 14.46 9.41
CA SER A 266 -16.71 13.08 9.00
C SER A 266 -18.11 12.97 8.39
N ALA A 267 -19.11 13.64 8.95
CA ALA A 267 -20.47 13.65 8.39
C ALA A 267 -20.52 14.34 7.01
N CYS A 268 -19.78 15.44 6.81
CA CYS A 268 -19.69 16.10 5.51
C CYS A 268 -19.09 15.17 4.45
N ASP A 269 -18.09 14.36 4.81
CA ASP A 269 -17.54 13.36 3.91
C ASP A 269 -18.50 12.19 3.65
N ALA A 270 -19.14 11.67 4.70
CA ALA A 270 -20.09 10.57 4.59
C ALA A 270 -21.33 10.93 3.76
N ALA A 271 -21.70 12.22 3.68
CA ALA A 271 -22.96 12.67 3.10
C ALA A 271 -22.91 13.02 1.60
N ASN A 272 -21.73 13.01 0.95
CA ASN A 272 -21.64 13.26 -0.49
C ASN A 272 -21.92 12.01 -1.34
N ASN A 273 -22.20 12.22 -2.62
CA ASN A 273 -22.58 11.19 -3.59
C ASN A 273 -21.38 10.45 -4.20
N LEU A 274 -20.16 10.62 -3.66
CA LEU A 274 -18.97 9.92 -4.15
C LEU A 274 -18.83 8.50 -3.58
N TRP A 275 -19.68 8.12 -2.63
CA TRP A 275 -19.76 6.74 -2.11
C TRP A 275 -20.48 5.85 -3.10
N ARG A 276 -19.80 4.82 -3.61
CA ARG A 276 -20.38 3.85 -4.53
C ARG A 276 -21.19 2.78 -3.79
N VAL A 277 -22.11 2.12 -4.49
CA VAL A 277 -22.92 1.02 -3.92
C VAL A 277 -22.09 -0.25 -3.72
N ASP A 278 -21.16 -0.52 -4.63
CA ASP A 278 -20.34 -1.73 -4.75
C ASP A 278 -18.99 -1.67 -4.02
N ASN A 279 -18.62 -0.50 -3.51
CA ASN A 279 -17.34 -0.29 -2.83
C ASN A 279 -17.56 0.49 -1.54
N GLU A 280 -17.18 -0.13 -0.41
CA GLU A 280 -17.39 0.47 0.90
C GLU A 280 -16.53 1.71 1.14
N ARG A 281 -15.36 1.85 0.48
CA ARG A 281 -14.42 2.99 0.62
C ARG A 281 -13.69 3.33 -0.70
N PRO A 282 -14.35 4.00 -1.67
CA PRO A 282 -13.65 4.51 -2.85
C PRO A 282 -12.69 5.64 -2.46
N ARG A 283 -11.51 5.74 -3.11
CA ARG A 283 -10.55 6.86 -3.01
C ARG A 283 -10.75 7.82 -4.20
N PRO A 284 -11.73 8.73 -4.16
CA PRO A 284 -12.00 9.60 -5.30
C PRO A 284 -10.88 10.62 -5.50
N LYS A 285 -10.44 10.74 -6.76
CA LYS A 285 -9.44 11.73 -7.22
C LYS A 285 -10.09 12.92 -7.95
N GLN A 286 -11.33 12.73 -8.42
CA GLN A 286 -12.14 13.70 -9.16
C GLN A 286 -13.55 13.74 -8.62
N LEU A 287 -14.23 14.88 -8.82
CA LEU A 287 -15.59 15.11 -8.35
C LEU A 287 -16.65 14.46 -9.28
N THR A 288 -16.51 13.15 -9.51
CA THR A 288 -17.37 12.39 -10.43
C THR A 288 -18.25 11.41 -9.68
N VAL A 289 -19.56 11.68 -9.70
CA VAL A 289 -20.58 10.79 -9.14
C VAL A 289 -20.75 9.56 -10.04
N SER A 290 -20.72 8.38 -9.43
CA SER A 290 -20.93 7.08 -10.10
C SER A 290 -22.38 6.92 -10.54
N ASN A 291 -22.63 6.02 -11.50
CA ASN A 291 -23.99 5.75 -12.00
C ASN A 291 -24.94 5.31 -10.87
N GLU A 292 -24.41 4.56 -9.91
CA GLU A 292 -25.09 4.22 -8.67
C GLU A 292 -24.25 4.68 -7.48
N PHE A 293 -24.88 5.38 -6.54
CA PHE A 293 -24.22 5.90 -5.35
C PHE A 293 -25.07 5.72 -4.10
N ARG A 294 -24.40 5.83 -2.95
CA ARG A 294 -24.95 5.63 -1.61
C ARG A 294 -25.10 6.97 -0.90
N GLU A 295 -26.32 7.27 -0.48
CA GLU A 295 -26.63 8.36 0.43
C GLU A 295 -26.71 7.80 1.86
N ASN A 296 -25.74 8.14 2.71
CA ASN A 296 -25.67 7.65 4.09
C ASN A 296 -26.59 8.43 5.03
N ASN A 297 -27.09 7.76 6.07
CA ASN A 297 -27.75 8.42 7.19
C ASN A 297 -26.74 9.28 7.97
N ILE A 298 -27.00 10.58 8.03
CA ILE A 298 -26.07 11.56 8.60
C ILE A 298 -25.95 11.43 10.11
N TRP A 299 -27.04 11.10 10.82
CA TRP A 299 -26.97 10.91 12.27
C TRP A 299 -26.08 9.70 12.61
N MET A 300 -26.29 8.58 11.92
CA MET A 300 -25.45 7.39 12.07
C MET A 300 -23.98 7.66 11.68
N ALA A 301 -23.74 8.56 10.73
CA ALA A 301 -22.38 8.98 10.39
C ALA A 301 -21.71 9.79 11.51
N LEU A 302 -22.46 10.64 12.23
CA LEU A 302 -21.96 11.34 13.42
C LEU A 302 -21.62 10.38 14.56
N GLU A 303 -22.47 9.36 14.78
CA GLU A 303 -22.23 8.32 15.78
C GLU A 303 -20.97 7.52 15.45
N ALA A 304 -20.81 7.09 14.20
CA ALA A 304 -19.63 6.37 13.73
C ALA A 304 -18.35 7.20 13.83
N ALA A 305 -18.44 8.52 13.62
CA ALA A 305 -17.29 9.42 13.69
C ALA A 305 -16.64 9.47 15.10
N VAL A 306 -17.37 9.11 16.17
CA VAL A 306 -16.77 9.03 17.51
C VAL A 306 -15.59 8.05 17.52
N ASP A 307 -15.77 6.88 16.89
CA ASP A 307 -14.72 5.86 16.80
C ASP A 307 -13.59 6.26 15.84
N GLU A 308 -13.87 7.08 14.84
CA GLU A 308 -12.85 7.61 13.90
C GLU A 308 -11.88 8.58 14.59
N TRP A 309 -12.40 9.43 15.49
CA TRP A 309 -11.63 10.54 16.08
C TRP A 309 -11.07 10.28 17.48
N ARG A 310 -11.61 9.32 18.24
CA ARG A 310 -11.18 9.06 19.64
C ARG A 310 -9.67 8.82 19.76
N ALA A 311 -9.05 9.23 20.87
CA ALA A 311 -7.63 8.95 21.11
C ALA A 311 -7.29 7.44 21.07
N LEU A 312 -6.19 7.09 20.38
CA LEU A 312 -5.60 5.73 20.39
C LEU A 312 -4.17 5.70 20.93
N GLY A 313 -3.56 6.87 21.13
CA GLY A 313 -2.18 6.99 21.60
C GLY A 313 -2.00 8.32 22.31
N GLU A 314 -0.78 8.54 22.79
CA GLU A 314 -0.45 9.71 23.60
C GLU A 314 -0.53 11.01 22.79
N SER A 315 -1.03 12.06 23.44
CA SER A 315 -1.07 13.40 22.86
C SER A 315 0.33 13.98 22.74
N VAL A 316 0.57 14.69 21.64
CA VAL A 316 1.81 15.41 21.36
C VAL A 316 1.57 16.91 21.47
N PRO A 317 2.45 17.67 22.16
CA PRO A 317 2.37 19.12 22.17
C PRO A 317 2.37 19.68 20.74
N ILE A 318 1.35 20.45 20.41
CA ILE A 318 1.26 21.16 19.13
C ILE A 318 0.98 22.64 19.40
N VAL A 319 1.73 23.52 18.73
CA VAL A 319 1.59 24.97 18.85
C VAL A 319 1.63 25.64 17.47
N GLN A 320 1.04 26.82 17.36
CA GLN A 320 1.14 27.65 16.17
C GLN A 320 2.48 28.38 16.13
N TRP A 321 3.14 28.43 14.97
CA TRP A 321 4.33 29.26 14.74
C TRP A 321 4.04 30.74 15.07
N PRO A 322 4.97 31.48 15.73
CA PRO A 322 6.32 31.10 16.14
C PRO A 322 6.43 30.63 17.60
N ASN A 323 5.36 30.13 18.21
CA ASN A 323 5.40 29.68 19.61
C ASN A 323 6.38 28.51 19.79
N LYS A 324 6.94 28.39 21.00
CA LYS A 324 7.94 27.36 21.33
C LYS A 324 7.27 26.07 21.79
N ILE A 325 7.90 24.94 21.45
CA ILE A 325 7.56 23.59 21.94
C ILE A 325 8.55 23.13 23.01
N PRO A 326 8.20 22.12 23.82
CA PRO A 326 9.11 21.48 24.76
C PRO A 326 10.36 20.89 24.08
N GLU A 327 11.45 20.73 24.84
CA GLU A 327 12.67 20.06 24.36
C GLU A 327 12.47 18.56 24.14
N SER A 328 11.48 17.95 24.81
CA SER A 328 11.10 16.54 24.64
C SER A 328 10.49 16.22 23.27
N GLY A 329 10.28 17.23 22.42
CA GLY A 329 9.64 17.08 21.12
C GLY A 329 8.26 17.71 21.07
N GLY A 330 7.70 17.76 19.87
CA GLY A 330 6.41 18.40 19.60
C GLY A 330 6.30 18.89 18.17
N ILE A 331 5.15 19.47 17.84
CA ILE A 331 4.85 20.00 16.51
C ILE A 331 4.70 21.52 16.57
N ILE A 332 5.42 22.23 15.71
CA ILE A 332 5.09 23.61 15.36
C ILE A 332 4.36 23.60 14.03
N ARG A 333 3.15 24.16 14.00
CA ARG A 333 2.37 24.32 12.78
C ARG A 333 2.54 25.73 12.22
N PHE A 334 2.97 25.82 10.97
CA PHE A 334 3.00 27.06 10.19
C PHE A 334 1.80 27.12 9.23
N GLU A 335 1.02 28.19 9.30
CA GLU A 335 -0.18 28.38 8.48
C GLU A 335 0.15 29.07 7.15
N GLY A 336 0.81 28.35 6.26
CA GLY A 336 1.23 28.89 4.97
C GLY A 336 1.89 27.83 4.11
N ARG A 337 2.37 28.26 2.95
CA ARG A 337 3.16 27.43 2.04
C ARG A 337 4.64 27.50 2.44
N ILE A 338 5.42 26.55 1.96
CA ILE A 338 6.87 26.54 2.18
C ILE A 338 7.57 27.81 1.67
N ALA A 339 7.05 28.41 0.59
CA ALA A 339 7.52 29.70 0.07
C ALA A 339 7.37 30.84 1.10
N ASP A 340 6.22 30.89 1.77
CA ASP A 340 5.95 31.91 2.79
C ASP A 340 6.88 31.71 4.00
N LEU A 341 7.13 30.46 4.39
CA LEU A 341 8.06 30.13 5.47
C LEU A 341 9.50 30.51 5.12
N ALA A 342 9.96 30.20 3.90
CA ALA A 342 11.30 30.53 3.43
C ALA A 342 11.57 32.05 3.40
N SER A 343 10.52 32.85 3.19
CA SER A 343 10.63 34.32 3.20
C SER A 343 10.87 34.91 4.59
N ILE A 344 10.54 34.17 5.66
CA ILE A 344 10.62 34.65 7.06
C ILE A 344 11.67 33.92 7.90
N VAL A 345 12.11 32.72 7.48
CA VAL A 345 13.11 31.91 8.17
C VAL A 345 14.40 31.91 7.37
N ASN A 346 15.40 32.66 7.84
CA ASN A 346 16.71 32.71 7.15
C ASN A 346 17.55 31.44 7.40
N GLU A 347 17.52 30.88 8.62
CA GLU A 347 18.17 29.61 8.95
C GLU A 347 17.38 28.88 10.04
N ALA A 348 16.68 27.80 9.69
CA ALA A 348 16.21 26.83 10.67
C ALA A 348 17.23 25.69 10.78
N PRO A 349 17.54 25.18 11.98
CA PRO A 349 18.46 24.05 12.17
C PRO A 349 17.79 22.72 11.80
N ILE A 350 17.18 22.63 10.61
CA ILE A 350 16.53 21.44 10.11
C ILE A 350 17.60 20.36 9.87
N ALA A 351 17.48 19.26 10.60
CA ALA A 351 18.40 18.12 10.50
C ALA A 351 17.96 17.10 9.46
N ALA A 352 16.66 17.01 9.17
CA ALA A 352 16.12 16.18 8.11
C ALA A 352 14.72 16.66 7.67
N VAL A 353 14.34 16.32 6.45
CA VAL A 353 12.96 16.42 5.97
C VAL A 353 12.34 15.03 6.04
N VAL A 354 11.11 14.94 6.54
CA VAL A 354 10.31 13.71 6.50
C VAL A 354 8.90 14.08 6.05
N THR A 355 8.46 13.55 4.93
CA THR A 355 7.20 13.99 4.31
C THR A 355 6.59 12.94 3.39
N ALA A 356 5.32 13.17 3.04
CA ALA A 356 4.65 12.49 1.94
C ALA A 356 4.40 13.49 0.81
N LEU A 357 4.75 13.12 -0.41
CA LEU A 357 4.52 13.99 -1.57
C LEU A 357 3.01 14.08 -1.86
N PRO A 358 2.47 15.30 -2.03
CA PRO A 358 1.03 15.48 -2.21
C PRO A 358 0.61 15.01 -3.61
N ARG A 359 -0.08 13.87 -3.69
CA ARG A 359 -0.69 13.43 -4.94
C ARG A 359 -1.84 14.39 -5.32
N PRO A 360 -1.95 14.84 -6.58
CA PRO A 360 -3.07 15.67 -7.00
C PRO A 360 -4.42 14.99 -6.76
N ASN A 361 -5.31 15.70 -6.06
CA ASN A 361 -6.65 15.21 -5.74
C ASN A 361 -7.66 16.36 -5.79
N GLN A 362 -8.29 16.53 -6.96
CA GLN A 362 -9.29 17.57 -7.19
C GLN A 362 -10.49 17.40 -6.26
N ALA A 363 -11.01 16.17 -6.12
CA ALA A 363 -12.17 15.92 -5.26
C ALA A 363 -11.91 16.40 -3.83
N TYR A 364 -10.76 16.01 -3.26
CA TYR A 364 -10.37 16.40 -1.91
C TYR A 364 -10.27 17.91 -1.76
N TRP A 365 -9.56 18.59 -2.65
CA TRP A 365 -9.34 20.04 -2.52
C TRP A 365 -10.61 20.86 -2.73
N THR A 366 -11.46 20.47 -3.70
CA THR A 366 -12.77 21.10 -3.90
C THR A 366 -13.68 20.89 -2.69
N LEU A 367 -13.71 19.68 -2.12
CA LEU A 367 -14.48 19.41 -0.90
C LEU A 367 -13.91 20.13 0.32
N CYS A 368 -12.59 20.28 0.44
CA CYS A 368 -11.97 21.06 1.49
C CYS A 368 -12.43 22.52 1.47
N ALA A 369 -12.62 23.12 0.28
CA ALA A 369 -13.16 24.46 0.16
C ALA A 369 -14.57 24.57 0.77
N LEU A 370 -15.44 23.61 0.46
CA LEU A 370 -16.79 23.54 1.03
C LEU A 370 -16.73 23.37 2.55
N TRP A 371 -16.00 22.37 3.03
CA TRP A 371 -15.94 22.03 4.45
C TRP A 371 -15.31 23.15 5.28
N ALA A 372 -14.27 23.81 4.77
CA ALA A 372 -13.65 24.93 5.46
C ALA A 372 -14.62 26.11 5.60
N GLY A 373 -15.32 26.48 4.51
CA GLY A 373 -16.35 27.51 4.54
C GLY A 373 -17.52 27.17 5.48
N TRP A 374 -17.93 25.90 5.51
CA TRP A 374 -19.00 25.44 6.39
C TRP A 374 -18.61 25.51 7.87
N LEU A 375 -17.48 24.93 8.23
CA LEU A 375 -17.06 24.79 9.62
C LEU A 375 -16.52 26.10 10.22
N TRP A 376 -15.83 26.91 9.42
CA TRP A 376 -15.08 28.08 9.90
C TRP A 376 -15.37 29.39 9.15
N GLY A 377 -16.25 29.38 8.14
CA GLY A 377 -16.68 30.57 7.42
C GLY A 377 -15.86 30.88 6.16
N SER A 378 -16.32 31.86 5.37
CA SER A 378 -15.83 32.12 4.01
C SER A 378 -14.34 32.41 3.93
N GLU A 379 -13.77 33.12 4.92
CA GLU A 379 -12.34 33.44 4.97
C GLU A 379 -11.47 32.18 5.01
N SER A 380 -11.97 31.08 5.60
CA SER A 380 -11.26 29.80 5.61
C SER A 380 -11.32 29.05 4.27
N ALA A 381 -12.23 29.43 3.36
CA ALA A 381 -12.32 28.85 2.02
C ALA A 381 -11.43 29.57 0.99
N GLU A 382 -10.99 30.80 1.27
CA GLU A 382 -10.16 31.63 0.38
C GLU A 382 -8.91 30.93 -0.19
N PRO A 383 -8.15 30.13 0.59
CA PRO A 383 -6.99 29.41 0.06
C PRO A 383 -7.28 28.49 -1.15
N PHE A 384 -8.55 28.14 -1.37
CA PHE A 384 -8.98 27.22 -2.41
C PHE A 384 -9.58 27.90 -3.64
N HIS A 385 -9.68 29.22 -3.72
CA HIS A 385 -10.30 29.89 -4.89
C HIS A 385 -9.62 29.49 -6.21
N LEU A 386 -8.29 29.41 -6.23
CA LEU A 386 -7.53 28.92 -7.40
C LEU A 386 -7.79 27.44 -7.72
N VAL A 387 -8.07 26.63 -6.71
CA VAL A 387 -8.40 25.20 -6.86
C VAL A 387 -9.78 25.05 -7.47
N LEU A 388 -10.76 25.82 -6.99
CA LEU A 388 -12.15 25.78 -7.48
C LEU A 388 -12.24 26.08 -8.98
N ARG A 389 -11.46 27.06 -9.48
CA ARG A 389 -11.42 27.40 -10.91
C ARG A 389 -10.77 26.32 -11.78
N ARG A 390 -9.94 25.46 -11.21
CA ARG A 390 -9.08 24.56 -11.97
C ARG A 390 -9.76 23.20 -12.18
N ARG A 391 -10.02 22.88 -13.45
CA ARG A 391 -10.74 21.67 -13.84
C ARG A 391 -9.88 20.43 -13.99
N ARG A 392 -8.56 20.57 -14.25
CA ARG A 392 -7.64 19.45 -14.47
C ARG A 392 -6.30 19.72 -13.79
N TYR A 393 -5.72 18.65 -13.25
CA TYR A 393 -4.38 18.61 -12.68
C TYR A 393 -3.63 17.52 -13.40
N ASP A 394 -2.97 17.87 -14.50
CA ASP A 394 -2.03 16.97 -15.16
C ASP A 394 -0.69 16.92 -14.42
N TRP A 395 0.16 16.00 -14.87
CA TRP A 395 1.45 15.76 -14.27
C TRP A 395 2.51 16.82 -14.60
N GLY A 396 2.35 17.58 -15.69
CA GLY A 396 3.22 18.71 -16.01
C GLY A 396 3.04 19.83 -14.98
N TRP A 397 1.79 20.23 -14.73
CA TRP A 397 1.48 21.14 -13.63
C TRP A 397 1.99 20.62 -12.28
N HIS A 398 1.85 19.32 -12.01
CA HIS A 398 2.29 18.78 -10.74
C HIS A 398 3.82 18.87 -10.58
N LEU A 399 4.57 18.62 -11.67
CA LEU A 399 6.01 18.83 -11.71
C LEU A 399 6.37 20.30 -11.42
N GLU A 400 5.67 21.28 -12.00
CA GLU A 400 5.87 22.71 -11.68
C GLU A 400 5.64 23.01 -10.19
N ALA A 401 4.55 22.47 -9.63
CA ALA A 401 4.20 22.68 -8.24
C ALA A 401 5.25 22.06 -7.28
N LEU A 402 5.73 20.86 -7.59
CA LEU A 402 6.80 20.22 -6.81
C LEU A 402 8.13 20.96 -6.99
N GLN A 403 8.47 21.42 -8.20
CA GLN A 403 9.67 22.21 -8.43
C GLN A 403 9.67 23.50 -7.59
N ALA A 404 8.56 24.23 -7.55
CA ALA A 404 8.44 25.45 -6.74
C ALA A 404 8.56 25.17 -5.23
N ALA A 405 7.95 24.08 -4.75
CA ALA A 405 8.05 23.70 -3.34
C ALA A 405 9.48 23.26 -2.96
N LEU A 406 10.11 22.43 -3.79
CA LEU A 406 11.47 21.95 -3.56
C LEU A 406 12.52 23.06 -3.71
N HIS A 407 12.27 24.07 -4.53
CA HIS A 407 13.11 25.27 -4.61
C HIS A 407 13.23 25.97 -3.25
N HIS A 408 12.09 26.31 -2.63
CA HIS A 408 12.09 26.97 -1.32
C HIS A 408 12.54 26.04 -0.19
N LEU A 409 12.26 24.73 -0.32
CA LEU A 409 12.83 23.75 0.60
C LEU A 409 14.36 23.77 0.53
N PHE A 410 14.95 23.78 -0.67
CA PHE A 410 16.40 23.81 -0.86
C PHE A 410 17.06 25.02 -0.17
N GLU A 411 16.39 26.17 -0.15
CA GLU A 411 16.87 27.40 0.50
C GLU A 411 16.93 27.26 2.03
N LEU A 412 16.04 26.47 2.63
CA LEU A 412 15.95 26.28 4.09
C LEU A 412 16.91 25.22 4.65
N LEU A 413 17.40 24.31 3.82
CA LEU A 413 18.19 23.15 4.26
C LEU A 413 19.69 23.43 4.20
N LYS A 414 20.48 22.82 5.09
CA LYS A 414 21.95 22.83 5.03
C LYS A 414 22.47 21.76 4.06
N LEU A 415 23.66 21.96 3.49
CA LEU A 415 24.27 20.98 2.57
C LEU A 415 24.35 19.61 3.25
N GLY A 416 23.99 18.56 2.52
CA GLY A 416 23.94 17.18 3.03
C GLY A 416 22.72 16.85 3.89
N THR A 417 21.76 17.77 4.08
CA THR A 417 20.55 17.46 4.85
C THR A 417 19.73 16.38 4.12
N PRO A 418 19.40 15.26 4.78
CA PRO A 418 18.58 14.21 4.19
C PRO A 418 17.12 14.63 4.04
N CYS A 419 16.50 14.20 2.95
CA CYS A 419 15.09 14.38 2.64
C CYS A 419 14.45 13.03 2.35
N LEU A 420 13.57 12.61 3.25
CA LEU A 420 12.89 11.32 3.25
C LEU A 420 11.46 11.54 2.78
N ALA A 421 11.18 11.12 1.55
CA ALA A 421 9.91 11.37 0.89
C ALA A 421 9.18 10.06 0.59
N LEU A 422 7.93 9.97 1.05
CA LEU A 422 7.00 8.92 0.67
C LEU A 422 6.20 9.36 -0.54
N LEU A 423 6.14 8.53 -1.57
CA LEU A 423 5.32 8.73 -2.76
C LEU A 423 4.14 7.75 -2.70
N PRO A 424 3.00 8.14 -2.10
CA PRO A 424 1.83 7.28 -1.95
C PRO A 424 1.13 7.05 -3.29
N GLU A 425 0.55 5.86 -3.47
CA GLU A 425 -0.15 5.48 -4.71
C GLU A 425 0.70 5.78 -5.96
N PRO A 426 1.89 5.16 -6.08
CA PRO A 426 2.85 5.52 -7.12
C PRO A 426 2.32 5.21 -8.52
N GLU A 427 2.54 6.16 -9.43
CA GLU A 427 2.25 6.04 -10.85
C GLU A 427 3.48 6.54 -11.63
N PRO A 428 3.75 6.02 -12.85
CA PRO A 428 4.97 6.38 -13.59
C PRO A 428 5.19 7.89 -13.71
N ALA A 429 4.14 8.64 -14.04
CA ALA A 429 4.23 10.09 -14.18
C ALA A 429 4.38 10.84 -12.84
N PHE A 430 3.84 10.29 -11.73
CA PHE A 430 4.05 10.87 -10.40
C PHE A 430 5.51 10.71 -9.97
N LEU A 431 6.08 9.51 -10.19
CA LEU A 431 7.49 9.25 -9.91
C LEU A 431 8.41 10.09 -10.79
N THR A 432 8.12 10.23 -12.09
CA THR A 432 8.84 11.14 -12.98
C THR A 432 8.79 12.58 -12.46
N ALA A 433 7.61 13.07 -12.08
CA ALA A 433 7.47 14.44 -11.57
C ALA A 433 8.28 14.66 -10.28
N ALA A 434 8.27 13.69 -9.36
CA ALA A 434 9.03 13.78 -8.11
C ALA A 434 10.55 13.80 -8.34
N LEU A 435 11.07 12.85 -9.14
CA LEU A 435 12.50 12.75 -9.41
C LEU A 435 13.02 13.93 -10.23
N ALA A 436 12.30 14.35 -11.27
CA ALA A 436 12.66 15.52 -12.06
C ALA A 436 12.62 16.81 -11.23
N ALA A 437 11.63 16.98 -10.33
CA ALA A 437 11.57 18.14 -9.45
C ALA A 437 12.74 18.20 -8.46
N GLY A 438 13.16 17.04 -7.92
CA GLY A 438 14.32 16.93 -7.04
C GLY A 438 15.62 17.28 -7.76
N ASP A 439 15.84 16.66 -8.92
CA ASP A 439 17.05 16.83 -9.72
C ASP A 439 17.25 18.30 -10.15
N LEU A 440 16.20 18.93 -10.71
CA LEU A 440 16.23 20.33 -11.13
C LEU A 440 16.43 21.33 -9.98
N ASN A 441 16.19 20.92 -8.73
CA ASN A 441 16.42 21.74 -7.54
C ASN A 441 17.71 21.39 -6.79
N GLY A 442 18.55 20.51 -7.33
CA GLY A 442 19.85 20.17 -6.73
C GLY A 442 19.75 19.21 -5.54
N PHE A 443 18.71 18.36 -5.51
CA PHE A 443 18.66 17.22 -4.60
C PHE A 443 19.30 16.01 -5.26
N HIS A 444 20.27 15.39 -4.58
CA HIS A 444 20.89 14.15 -5.06
C HIS A 444 20.06 12.96 -4.62
N LEU A 445 19.71 12.08 -5.54
CA LEU A 445 19.05 10.81 -5.23
C LEU A 445 20.08 9.86 -4.59
N GLU A 446 19.80 9.41 -3.37
CA GLU A 446 20.61 8.43 -2.64
C GLU A 446 19.93 7.07 -2.52
N GLY A 447 18.61 7.02 -2.65
CA GLY A 447 17.88 5.77 -2.53
C GLY A 447 16.49 5.83 -3.13
N LEU A 448 16.10 4.74 -3.79
CA LEU A 448 14.74 4.50 -4.24
C LEU A 448 14.34 3.06 -3.92
N ALA A 449 13.37 2.91 -3.02
CA ALA A 449 12.86 1.60 -2.63
C ALA A 449 11.37 1.46 -2.90
N MET A 450 10.95 0.26 -3.31
CA MET A 450 9.55 -0.05 -3.59
C MET A 450 9.28 -1.54 -3.41
N ARG A 451 8.23 -1.85 -2.65
CA ARG A 451 7.77 -3.22 -2.38
C ARG A 451 6.85 -3.76 -3.47
N THR A 452 5.82 -3.00 -3.82
CA THR A 452 4.92 -3.28 -4.95
C THR A 452 4.47 -1.98 -5.61
N GLN A 453 3.79 -2.08 -6.76
CA GLN A 453 3.19 -0.93 -7.43
C GLN A 453 2.01 -0.28 -6.66
N HIS A 454 1.56 -0.91 -5.57
CA HIS A 454 0.46 -0.41 -4.74
C HIS A 454 0.94 0.18 -3.40
N ASP A 455 2.17 -0.14 -3.00
CA ASP A 455 2.80 0.40 -1.80
C ASP A 455 3.41 1.77 -2.09
N ALA A 456 3.57 2.60 -1.06
CA ALA A 456 4.27 3.87 -1.22
C ALA A 456 5.73 3.63 -1.63
N ALA A 457 6.22 4.35 -2.63
CA ALA A 457 7.65 4.36 -2.94
C ALA A 457 8.38 5.24 -1.93
N GLN A 458 9.59 4.84 -1.55
CA GLN A 458 10.44 5.53 -0.60
C GLN A 458 11.60 6.16 -1.34
N ILE A 459 11.67 7.49 -1.32
CA ILE A 459 12.71 8.27 -1.97
C ILE A 459 13.58 8.90 -0.90
N THR A 460 14.88 8.63 -0.95
CA THR A 460 15.88 9.27 -0.12
C THR A 460 16.69 10.22 -1.00
N TRP A 461 16.59 11.51 -0.70
CA TRP A 461 17.46 12.53 -1.27
C TRP A 461 18.41 13.09 -0.21
N THR A 462 19.51 13.68 -0.66
CA THR A 462 20.26 14.66 0.14
C THR A 462 20.30 16.00 -0.56
N ARG A 463 20.29 17.08 0.23
CA ARG A 463 20.45 18.43 -0.29
C ARG A 463 21.88 18.57 -0.83
N GLY A 464 21.99 18.73 -2.14
CA GLY A 464 23.25 18.85 -2.89
C GLY A 464 23.75 20.27 -3.09
N GLU A 465 24.75 20.40 -3.96
CA GLU A 465 25.24 21.69 -4.45
C GLU A 465 24.55 22.07 -5.77
N ARG A 466 23.77 23.15 -5.76
CA ARG A 466 22.99 23.59 -6.94
C ARG A 466 23.84 24.01 -8.15
N LEU A 467 25.09 24.42 -7.94
CA LEU A 467 25.92 25.13 -8.93
C LEU A 467 26.76 24.22 -9.84
N ARG A 468 26.54 22.89 -9.87
CA ARG A 468 27.49 21.97 -10.53
C ARG A 468 26.89 20.89 -11.44
N HIS A 469 25.61 20.95 -11.79
CA HIS A 469 25.01 19.92 -12.65
C HIS A 469 25.25 20.20 -14.14
N ALA A 470 26.06 19.36 -14.77
CA ALA A 470 26.13 19.28 -16.22
C ALA A 470 25.02 18.35 -16.69
N PHE A 471 23.91 18.91 -17.17
CA PHE A 471 22.80 18.14 -17.72
C PHE A 471 23.24 17.41 -19.00
N ALA A 472 22.96 16.11 -19.07
CA ALA A 472 23.34 15.26 -20.19
C ALA A 472 22.15 14.93 -21.11
N ASP A 473 22.45 14.40 -22.30
CA ASP A 473 21.45 13.77 -23.15
C ASP A 473 21.11 12.38 -22.59
N ALA A 474 19.84 11.98 -22.70
CA ALA A 474 19.40 10.65 -22.27
C ALA A 474 20.05 9.56 -23.15
N ASP A 475 20.73 8.61 -22.50
CA ASP A 475 21.36 7.47 -23.16
C ASP A 475 20.50 6.21 -23.06
N ALA A 476 20.10 5.69 -24.23
CA ALA A 476 19.26 4.50 -24.30
C ALA A 476 20.01 3.25 -23.85
N ASP A 477 21.33 3.18 -24.04
CA ASP A 477 22.13 2.02 -23.63
C ASP A 477 22.26 1.96 -22.11
N SER A 478 22.48 3.09 -21.45
CA SER A 478 22.49 3.19 -19.98
C SER A 478 21.13 2.83 -19.37
N VAL A 479 20.02 3.32 -19.93
CA VAL A 479 18.67 2.95 -19.47
C VAL A 479 18.37 1.47 -19.70
N ARG A 480 18.76 0.93 -20.86
CA ARG A 480 18.63 -0.49 -21.17
C ARG A 480 19.44 -1.35 -20.19
N ALA A 481 20.66 -0.94 -19.88
CA ALA A 481 21.51 -1.61 -18.90
C ALA A 481 20.88 -1.61 -17.50
N ALA A 482 20.26 -0.49 -17.09
CA ALA A 482 19.57 -0.39 -15.81
C ALA A 482 18.35 -1.32 -15.71
N ILE A 483 17.53 -1.36 -16.77
CA ILE A 483 16.35 -2.24 -16.87
C ILE A 483 16.78 -3.72 -16.83
N ARG A 484 17.76 -4.10 -17.65
CA ARG A 484 18.31 -5.47 -17.67
C ARG A 484 18.94 -5.81 -16.32
N GLY A 485 19.72 -4.90 -15.75
CA GLY A 485 20.34 -5.06 -14.44
C GLY A 485 19.30 -5.33 -13.35
N HIS A 486 18.20 -4.58 -13.33
CA HIS A 486 17.10 -4.83 -12.40
C HIS A 486 16.45 -6.20 -12.61
N LEU A 487 16.12 -6.57 -13.86
CA LEU A 487 15.50 -7.87 -14.14
C LEU A 487 16.45 -9.05 -13.84
N SER A 488 17.73 -8.91 -14.16
CA SER A 488 18.77 -9.89 -13.83
C SER A 488 18.92 -10.02 -12.32
N ALA A 489 18.95 -8.90 -11.59
CA ALA A 489 19.03 -8.90 -10.13
C ALA A 489 17.76 -9.45 -9.48
N ARG A 490 16.59 -9.31 -10.11
CA ARG A 490 15.31 -9.83 -9.63
C ARG A 490 15.14 -11.33 -9.90
N GLY A 491 15.58 -11.82 -11.06
CA GLY A 491 15.51 -13.23 -11.44
C GLY A 491 14.10 -13.74 -11.82
N GLU A 492 13.09 -12.88 -11.82
CA GLU A 492 11.69 -13.19 -12.17
C GLU A 492 11.03 -11.98 -12.84
N PRO A 493 9.99 -12.16 -13.68
CA PRO A 493 9.26 -11.06 -14.32
C PRO A 493 8.63 -10.09 -13.32
N THR A 494 8.49 -8.83 -13.73
CA THR A 494 7.92 -7.75 -12.91
C THR A 494 7.03 -6.82 -13.72
N PHE A 495 6.28 -5.95 -13.02
CA PHE A 495 5.43 -4.94 -13.65
C PHE A 495 6.26 -3.78 -14.22
N TYR A 496 5.62 -2.95 -15.04
CA TYR A 496 6.27 -1.79 -15.67
C TYR A 496 6.83 -0.77 -14.66
N LEU A 497 6.11 -0.48 -13.57
CA LEU A 497 6.49 0.60 -12.65
C LEU A 497 7.90 0.41 -12.01
N PRO A 498 8.29 -0.78 -11.51
CA PRO A 498 9.68 -1.03 -11.09
C PRO A 498 10.72 -0.80 -12.20
N LEU A 499 10.42 -1.14 -13.45
CA LEU A 499 11.35 -0.91 -14.57
C LEU A 499 11.45 0.57 -14.92
N HIS A 500 10.32 1.29 -14.88
CA HIS A 500 10.29 2.74 -15.02
C HIS A 500 11.10 3.40 -13.90
N ALA A 501 10.95 2.95 -12.66
CA ALA A 501 11.74 3.43 -11.51
C ALA A 501 13.25 3.19 -11.69
N ALA A 502 13.66 2.02 -12.17
CA ALA A 502 15.06 1.71 -12.47
C ALA A 502 15.62 2.63 -13.57
N ALA A 503 14.87 2.82 -14.65
CA ALA A 503 15.24 3.71 -15.75
C ALA A 503 15.37 5.18 -15.28
N LEU A 504 14.38 5.69 -14.53
CA LEU A 504 14.40 7.04 -14.00
C LEU A 504 15.55 7.25 -13.01
N SER A 505 15.91 6.23 -12.22
CA SER A 505 17.03 6.30 -11.29
C SER A 505 18.35 6.55 -12.02
N THR A 506 18.58 5.86 -13.14
CA THR A 506 19.74 6.09 -14.02
C THR A 506 19.68 7.47 -14.68
N LEU A 507 18.55 7.84 -15.28
CA LEU A 507 18.39 9.17 -15.89
C LEU A 507 18.60 10.31 -14.90
N THR A 508 18.22 10.12 -13.63
CA THR A 508 18.43 11.10 -12.56
C THR A 508 19.91 11.14 -12.14
N ALA A 509 20.56 9.98 -12.00
CA ALA A 509 21.98 9.91 -11.67
C ALA A 509 22.86 10.56 -12.75
N ASP A 510 22.45 10.45 -14.01
CA ASP A 510 23.15 11.04 -15.16
C ASP A 510 22.74 12.50 -15.45
N HIS A 511 21.86 13.10 -14.64
CA HIS A 511 21.27 14.43 -14.88
C HIS A 511 20.68 14.58 -16.30
N ALA A 512 20.05 13.51 -16.79
CA ALA A 512 19.48 13.40 -18.13
C ALA A 512 17.95 13.32 -18.13
N LEU A 513 17.31 13.29 -16.96
CA LEU A 513 15.85 13.16 -16.83
C LEU A 513 15.09 14.41 -17.29
N ALA A 514 15.60 15.59 -16.97
CA ALA A 514 14.96 16.86 -17.31
C ALA A 514 16.01 17.96 -17.46
N ARG A 515 15.73 18.96 -18.30
CA ARG A 515 16.62 20.13 -18.47
C ARG A 515 16.03 21.39 -17.83
N PRO A 516 16.89 22.33 -17.40
CA PRO A 516 16.44 23.67 -17.04
C PRO A 516 15.65 24.30 -18.18
N HIS A 517 14.53 24.95 -17.85
CA HIS A 517 13.63 25.62 -18.80
C HIS A 517 12.91 24.71 -19.81
N GLN A 518 13.04 23.38 -19.73
CA GLN A 518 12.21 22.46 -20.50
C GLN A 518 10.75 22.55 -20.01
N PRO A 519 9.75 22.64 -20.91
CA PRO A 519 8.35 22.60 -20.50
C PRO A 519 8.04 21.31 -19.74
N THR A 520 7.35 21.42 -18.63
CA THR A 520 7.18 20.33 -17.65
C THR A 520 6.35 19.16 -18.20
N ASP A 521 5.33 19.45 -19.00
CA ASP A 521 4.52 18.49 -19.72
C ASP A 521 5.31 17.75 -20.82
N GLU A 522 6.36 18.36 -21.38
CA GLU A 522 7.29 17.67 -22.27
C GLU A 522 8.18 16.69 -21.49
N VAL A 523 8.72 17.09 -20.34
CA VAL A 523 9.52 16.21 -19.46
C VAL A 523 8.75 14.91 -19.14
N ILE A 524 7.50 15.03 -18.72
CA ILE A 524 6.67 13.86 -18.38
C ILE A 524 6.47 12.95 -19.60
N ARG A 525 6.14 13.53 -20.75
CA ARG A 525 5.85 12.78 -21.98
C ARG A 525 7.10 12.12 -22.56
N GLU A 526 8.22 12.84 -22.61
CA GLU A 526 9.48 12.36 -23.15
C GLU A 526 10.08 11.26 -22.29
N ALA A 527 10.09 11.41 -20.96
CA ALA A 527 10.54 10.35 -20.07
C ALA A 527 9.73 9.06 -20.24
N ALA A 528 8.39 9.16 -20.29
CA ALA A 528 7.52 8.01 -20.52
C ALA A 528 7.80 7.35 -21.88
N LYS A 529 7.87 8.16 -22.95
CA LYS A 529 8.15 7.68 -24.31
C LYS A 529 9.52 7.00 -24.39
N PHE A 530 10.56 7.62 -23.85
CA PHE A 530 11.93 7.13 -23.89
C PHE A 530 12.08 5.76 -23.21
N VAL A 531 11.48 5.60 -22.02
CA VAL A 531 11.49 4.32 -21.31
C VAL A 531 10.70 3.25 -22.08
N GLN A 532 9.53 3.61 -22.61
CA GLN A 532 8.71 2.68 -23.41
C GLN A 532 9.43 2.22 -24.69
N GLU A 533 10.03 3.13 -25.44
CA GLU A 533 10.79 2.82 -26.66
C GLU A 533 12.01 1.95 -26.34
N THR A 534 12.69 2.21 -25.21
CA THR A 534 13.83 1.40 -24.76
C THR A 534 13.41 -0.03 -24.41
N LEU A 535 12.28 -0.20 -23.72
CA LEU A 535 11.73 -1.53 -23.40
C LEU A 535 11.30 -2.30 -24.65
N LEU A 536 10.58 -1.63 -25.57
CA LEU A 536 10.07 -2.26 -26.79
C LEU A 536 11.18 -2.56 -27.81
N GLY A 537 12.24 -1.76 -27.81
CA GLY A 537 13.41 -1.92 -28.68
C GLY A 537 14.45 -2.90 -28.16
N ASP A 538 14.17 -3.65 -27.09
CA ASP A 538 15.09 -4.61 -26.50
C ASP A 538 14.64 -6.07 -26.70
N GLU A 539 15.25 -6.72 -27.70
CA GLU A 539 15.03 -8.13 -28.06
C GLU A 539 15.38 -9.12 -26.94
N SER A 540 16.16 -8.67 -25.96
CA SER A 540 16.54 -9.48 -24.79
C SER A 540 15.41 -9.58 -23.76
N LEU A 541 14.37 -8.76 -23.89
CA LEU A 541 13.22 -8.71 -22.99
C LEU A 541 12.05 -9.51 -23.53
N VAL A 542 11.32 -10.16 -22.64
CA VAL A 542 10.11 -10.94 -22.95
C VAL A 542 8.94 -10.34 -22.20
N ARG A 543 7.83 -10.17 -22.92
CA ARG A 543 6.59 -9.61 -22.38
C ARG A 543 5.54 -10.71 -22.19
N TYR A 544 5.07 -10.85 -20.96
CA TYR A 544 4.08 -11.85 -20.56
C TYR A 544 2.75 -11.18 -20.22
N ARG A 545 1.64 -11.77 -20.66
CA ARG A 545 0.27 -11.26 -20.38
C ARG A 545 0.10 -9.77 -20.75
N GLY A 546 0.82 -9.31 -21.77
CA GLY A 546 0.80 -7.91 -22.22
C GLY A 546 -0.45 -7.59 -23.05
N GLY A 547 -0.97 -6.38 -22.90
CA GLY A 547 -1.94 -5.78 -23.81
C GLY A 547 -1.27 -4.85 -24.83
N GLU A 548 -2.03 -3.93 -25.41
CA GLU A 548 -1.55 -3.01 -26.46
C GLU A 548 -0.45 -2.06 -25.97
N SER A 549 -0.55 -1.55 -24.74
CA SER A 549 0.40 -0.58 -24.17
C SER A 549 1.50 -1.26 -23.35
N ALA A 550 2.75 -0.80 -23.48
CA ALA A 550 3.95 -1.36 -22.82
C ALA A 550 3.86 -1.41 -21.28
N ASP A 551 3.02 -0.59 -20.67
CA ASP A 551 2.78 -0.54 -19.22
C ASP A 551 1.86 -1.68 -18.70
N THR A 552 1.27 -2.47 -19.60
CA THR A 552 0.42 -3.60 -19.25
C THR A 552 1.17 -4.94 -19.27
N GLY A 553 0.84 -5.83 -18.35
CA GLY A 553 1.45 -7.17 -18.24
C GLY A 553 2.74 -7.17 -17.41
N LEU A 554 3.56 -8.20 -17.64
CA LEU A 554 4.83 -8.42 -16.96
C LEU A 554 5.98 -8.44 -17.97
N TRP A 555 7.13 -7.95 -17.55
CA TRP A 555 8.37 -7.93 -18.30
C TRP A 555 9.39 -8.82 -17.61
N GLY A 556 10.04 -9.69 -18.37
CA GLY A 556 11.12 -10.57 -17.91
C GLY A 556 12.28 -10.60 -18.91
N LEU A 557 13.31 -11.36 -18.57
CA LEU A 557 14.44 -11.60 -19.47
C LEU A 557 14.19 -12.85 -20.33
N SER A 558 14.80 -12.87 -21.52
CA SER A 558 14.86 -14.08 -22.34
C SER A 558 15.66 -15.17 -21.61
N ARG A 559 15.37 -16.43 -21.94
CA ARG A 559 15.97 -17.60 -21.27
C ARG A 559 17.49 -17.71 -21.45
N GLU A 560 18.03 -17.03 -22.45
CA GLU A 560 19.45 -17.09 -22.81
C GLU A 560 20.31 -16.18 -21.91
N ILE A 561 19.67 -15.27 -21.18
CA ILE A 561 20.35 -14.28 -20.33
C ILE A 561 20.46 -14.84 -18.92
N GLU A 562 21.69 -14.83 -18.40
CA GLU A 562 21.95 -15.21 -17.01
C GLU A 562 21.31 -14.19 -16.04
N ALA A 563 20.62 -14.70 -15.04
CA ALA A 563 19.95 -13.92 -14.01
C ALA A 563 20.18 -14.57 -12.64
N ALA A 564 19.99 -13.77 -11.59
CA ALA A 564 19.99 -14.27 -10.23
C ALA A 564 18.86 -15.28 -10.01
N GLU A 565 18.94 -16.03 -8.91
CA GLU A 565 17.81 -16.85 -8.47
C GLU A 565 16.55 -15.99 -8.29
N PRO A 566 15.35 -16.51 -8.65
CA PRO A 566 14.10 -15.78 -8.53
C PRO A 566 13.94 -15.13 -7.16
N LEU A 567 13.45 -13.88 -7.12
CA LEU A 567 13.24 -13.16 -5.87
C LEU A 567 12.41 -13.98 -4.88
N SER A 568 11.36 -14.64 -5.36
CA SER A 568 10.51 -15.51 -4.53
C SER A 568 11.24 -16.70 -3.90
N ASP A 569 12.28 -17.24 -4.55
CA ASP A 569 13.13 -18.30 -4.00
C ASP A 569 14.08 -17.74 -2.93
N ARG A 570 14.69 -16.57 -3.17
CA ARG A 570 15.55 -15.89 -2.19
C ARG A 570 14.79 -15.47 -0.93
N VAL A 571 13.54 -15.02 -1.08
CA VAL A 571 12.64 -14.72 0.05
C VAL A 571 12.35 -15.98 0.87
N GLU A 572 12.03 -17.09 0.21
CA GLU A 572 11.81 -18.37 0.91
C GLU A 572 13.05 -18.79 1.71
N VAL A 573 14.23 -18.73 1.11
CA VAL A 573 15.49 -19.06 1.78
C VAL A 573 15.76 -18.11 2.96
N GLY A 574 15.58 -16.81 2.77
CA GLY A 574 15.77 -15.79 3.81
C GLY A 574 14.90 -16.06 5.03
N ILE A 575 13.60 -16.31 4.82
CA ILE A 575 12.65 -16.60 5.90
C ILE A 575 13.03 -17.86 6.67
N VAL A 576 13.37 -18.94 5.98
CA VAL A 576 13.76 -20.20 6.65
C VAL A 576 15.04 -20.01 7.46
N ASN A 577 16.04 -19.34 6.91
CA ASN A 577 17.29 -19.05 7.61
C ASN A 577 17.06 -18.17 8.85
N PHE A 578 16.20 -17.16 8.73
CA PHE A 578 15.86 -16.28 9.84
C PHE A 578 15.16 -17.03 10.97
N LEU A 579 14.15 -17.84 10.65
CA LEU A 579 13.41 -18.66 11.64
C LEU A 579 14.30 -19.69 12.34
N LEU A 580 15.32 -20.22 11.66
CA LEU A 580 16.30 -21.13 12.26
C LEU A 580 17.21 -20.41 13.26
N ALA A 581 17.60 -19.17 12.96
CA ALA A 581 18.44 -18.36 13.84
C ALA A 581 17.67 -17.75 15.00
N HIS A 582 16.41 -17.39 14.79
CA HIS A 582 15.57 -16.65 15.73
C HIS A 582 14.24 -17.39 15.95
N PRO A 583 14.23 -18.44 16.78
CA PRO A 583 12.97 -19.05 17.18
C PRO A 583 12.13 -18.03 17.97
N ASN A 584 10.82 -17.97 17.70
CA ASN A 584 9.86 -17.13 18.41
C ASN A 584 9.96 -15.62 18.11
N CYS A 585 10.02 -15.28 16.82
CA CYS A 585 10.10 -13.90 16.31
C CYS A 585 8.74 -13.33 15.88
N THR A 586 8.64 -12.02 15.69
CA THR A 586 7.44 -11.37 15.16
C THR A 586 7.45 -11.31 13.64
N PHE A 587 6.32 -10.95 13.03
CA PHE A 587 6.24 -10.77 11.57
C PHE A 587 7.08 -9.58 11.10
N GLU A 588 7.11 -8.50 11.89
CA GLU A 588 7.86 -7.27 11.62
C GLU A 588 9.36 -7.53 11.63
N GLU A 589 9.86 -8.31 12.60
CA GLU A 589 11.28 -8.71 12.66
C GLU A 589 11.71 -9.48 11.40
N ILE A 590 10.88 -10.41 10.93
CA ILE A 590 11.12 -11.16 9.69
C ILE A 590 11.12 -10.23 8.48
N LEU A 591 10.13 -9.34 8.40
CA LEU A 591 9.98 -8.45 7.25
C LEU A 591 11.12 -7.43 7.17
N HIS A 592 11.60 -6.93 8.31
CA HIS A 592 12.77 -6.06 8.40
C HIS A 592 14.05 -6.76 7.92
N ASP A 593 14.29 -8.00 8.37
CA ASP A 593 15.46 -8.79 7.96
C ASP A 593 15.45 -9.05 6.44
N VAL A 594 14.33 -9.55 5.91
CA VAL A 594 14.22 -9.88 4.48
C VAL A 594 14.29 -8.62 3.61
N SER A 595 13.69 -7.51 4.02
CA SER A 595 13.76 -6.24 3.27
C SER A 595 15.15 -5.60 3.30
N SER A 596 15.92 -5.84 4.38
CA SER A 596 17.32 -5.44 4.47
C SER A 596 18.22 -6.29 3.55
N GLY A 597 17.94 -7.58 3.43
CA GLY A 597 18.65 -8.48 2.51
C GLY A 597 18.29 -8.31 1.03
N LEU A 598 17.16 -7.67 0.72
CA LEU A 598 16.64 -7.44 -0.64
C LEU A 598 16.25 -5.96 -0.83
N PRO A 599 17.23 -5.06 -0.91
CA PRO A 599 16.99 -3.61 -0.89
C PRO A 599 16.45 -3.05 -2.21
N GLY A 600 16.10 -1.76 -2.17
CA GLY A 600 15.69 -0.97 -3.33
C GLY A 600 14.40 -1.50 -3.96
N LEU A 601 14.45 -1.80 -5.26
CA LEU A 601 13.31 -2.30 -6.03
C LEU A 601 13.13 -3.82 -5.89
N LEU A 602 13.91 -4.49 -5.04
CA LEU A 602 13.82 -5.92 -4.75
C LEU A 602 13.04 -6.23 -3.46
N ALA A 603 12.53 -5.21 -2.76
CA ALA A 603 11.80 -5.40 -1.52
C ALA A 603 10.60 -6.35 -1.72
N PRO A 604 10.43 -7.37 -0.86
CA PRO A 604 9.45 -8.43 -1.08
C PRO A 604 8.03 -8.00 -0.72
N SER A 605 7.06 -8.36 -1.56
CA SER A 605 5.64 -8.13 -1.21
C SER A 605 5.23 -8.91 0.03
N LEU A 606 4.35 -8.33 0.86
CA LEU A 606 3.80 -9.01 2.05
C LEU A 606 3.19 -10.38 1.72
N ALA A 607 2.59 -10.53 0.54
CA ALA A 607 2.00 -11.77 0.08
C ALA A 607 3.02 -12.93 -0.04
N ILE A 608 4.21 -12.71 -0.63
CA ILE A 608 5.20 -13.79 -0.73
C ILE A 608 5.80 -14.15 0.63
N VAL A 609 5.97 -13.17 1.52
CA VAL A 609 6.43 -13.38 2.89
C VAL A 609 5.39 -14.21 3.67
N GLY A 610 4.11 -13.83 3.58
CA GLY A 610 3.01 -14.54 4.21
C GLY A 610 2.86 -15.99 3.70
N GLU A 611 2.91 -16.21 2.39
CA GLU A 611 2.84 -17.56 1.81
C GLU A 611 4.03 -18.44 2.21
N ALA A 612 5.23 -17.86 2.32
CA ALA A 612 6.40 -18.57 2.82
C ALA A 612 6.27 -18.93 4.31
N LEU A 613 5.75 -18.03 5.15
CA LEU A 613 5.48 -18.32 6.56
C LEU A 613 4.41 -19.41 6.74
N VAL A 614 3.29 -19.31 6.02
CA VAL A 614 2.24 -20.35 6.03
C VAL A 614 2.78 -21.70 5.55
N SER A 615 3.78 -21.71 4.68
CA SER A 615 4.45 -22.92 4.23
C SER A 615 5.33 -23.52 5.34
N TYR A 616 6.24 -22.76 5.94
CA TYR A 616 7.33 -23.27 6.78
C TYR A 616 7.11 -23.18 8.29
N ALA A 617 6.22 -22.31 8.72
CA ALA A 617 6.12 -21.90 10.11
C ALA A 617 4.72 -22.17 10.67
N GLU A 618 4.66 -22.10 11.99
CA GLU A 618 3.42 -22.04 12.75
C GLU A 618 3.45 -20.78 13.62
N GLN A 619 2.25 -20.24 13.86
CA GLN A 619 2.08 -19.04 14.67
C GLN A 619 1.47 -19.42 16.02
N ALA A 620 2.12 -19.00 17.10
CA ALA A 620 1.63 -19.15 18.46
C ALA A 620 1.75 -17.79 19.17
N GLU A 621 0.64 -17.30 19.75
CA GLU A 621 0.61 -16.01 20.47
C GLU A 621 1.16 -14.81 19.64
N GLY A 622 0.88 -14.81 18.33
CA GLY A 622 1.35 -13.76 17.41
C GLY A 622 2.80 -13.92 16.95
N ARG A 623 3.54 -14.88 17.48
CA ARG A 623 4.95 -15.13 17.13
C ARG A 623 5.11 -16.35 16.24
N TRP A 624 6.15 -16.33 15.42
CA TRP A 624 6.45 -17.35 14.43
C TRP A 624 7.61 -18.24 14.87
N ARG A 625 7.48 -19.53 14.59
CA ARG A 625 8.56 -20.50 14.70
C ARG A 625 8.47 -21.52 13.58
N LEU A 626 9.61 -22.08 13.20
CA LEU A 626 9.68 -23.17 12.23
C LEU A 626 8.90 -24.39 12.74
N ARG A 627 8.21 -25.10 11.85
CA ARG A 627 7.56 -26.37 12.19
C ARG A 627 8.60 -27.43 12.57
N GLU A 628 8.23 -28.35 13.44
CA GLU A 628 9.14 -29.40 13.90
C GLU A 628 9.62 -30.30 12.74
N GLU A 629 8.73 -30.64 11.81
CA GLU A 629 9.09 -31.40 10.60
C GLU A 629 9.99 -30.63 9.62
N ASP A 630 10.09 -29.31 9.76
CA ASP A 630 10.85 -28.42 8.89
C ASP A 630 12.27 -28.13 9.40
N VAL A 631 12.59 -28.59 10.60
CA VAL A 631 13.97 -28.60 11.10
C VAL A 631 14.86 -29.41 10.14
N PRO A 632 16.06 -28.93 9.79
CA PRO A 632 16.95 -29.56 8.81
C PRO A 632 17.17 -31.06 8.96
N SER A 633 17.35 -31.54 10.19
CA SER A 633 17.58 -32.96 10.49
C SER A 633 16.35 -33.80 10.18
N ALA A 634 15.16 -33.37 10.63
CA ALA A 634 13.88 -34.05 10.37
C ALA A 634 13.58 -34.08 8.86
N ARG A 635 13.72 -32.95 8.18
CA ARG A 635 13.46 -32.84 6.74
C ARG A 635 14.42 -33.66 5.90
N LYS A 636 15.70 -33.73 6.29
CA LYS A 636 16.70 -34.61 5.63
C LYS A 636 16.33 -36.08 5.77
N PHE A 637 15.93 -36.50 6.98
CA PHE A 637 15.51 -37.87 7.23
C PHE A 637 14.27 -38.25 6.40
N GLU A 638 13.28 -37.35 6.34
CA GLU A 638 12.06 -37.57 5.56
C GLU A 638 12.34 -37.68 4.05
N LEU A 639 13.27 -36.90 3.50
CA LEU A 639 13.68 -37.01 2.09
C LEU A 639 14.25 -38.40 1.76
N ILE A 640 15.07 -38.95 2.66
CA ILE A 640 15.63 -40.30 2.49
C ILE A 640 14.48 -41.33 2.46
N GLN A 641 13.58 -41.27 3.44
CA GLN A 641 12.43 -42.18 3.52
C GLN A 641 11.55 -42.13 2.27
N ILE A 642 11.28 -40.94 1.74
CA ILE A 642 10.48 -40.78 0.51
C ILE A 642 11.22 -41.36 -0.71
N GLY A 643 12.54 -41.18 -0.80
CA GLY A 643 13.36 -41.79 -1.84
C GLY A 643 13.29 -43.32 -1.80
N ASP A 644 13.40 -43.89 -0.60
CA ASP A 644 13.36 -45.35 -0.40
C ASP A 644 11.96 -45.91 -0.70
N MET A 645 10.89 -45.18 -0.35
CA MET A 645 9.52 -45.53 -0.72
C MET A 645 9.32 -45.53 -2.23
N LEU A 646 9.83 -44.51 -2.95
CA LEU A 646 9.77 -44.46 -4.40
C LEU A 646 10.53 -45.64 -5.02
N GLN A 647 11.71 -45.98 -4.50
CA GLN A 647 12.43 -47.16 -4.95
C GLN A 647 11.58 -48.43 -4.81
N SER A 648 10.99 -48.67 -3.63
CA SER A 648 10.14 -49.83 -3.38
C SER A 648 8.89 -49.85 -4.28
N ILE A 649 8.28 -48.70 -4.56
CA ILE A 649 7.14 -48.62 -5.48
C ILE A 649 7.56 -48.99 -6.90
N GLY A 650 8.70 -48.48 -7.37
CA GLY A 650 9.22 -48.78 -8.71
C GLY A 650 9.49 -50.26 -8.90
N GLU A 651 10.13 -50.90 -7.91
CA GLU A 651 10.40 -52.35 -7.90
C GLU A 651 9.10 -53.18 -7.91
N LYS A 652 8.06 -52.76 -7.16
CA LYS A 652 6.74 -53.42 -7.17
C LYS A 652 6.02 -53.32 -8.52
N LEU A 653 6.36 -52.33 -9.34
CA LEU A 653 5.75 -52.07 -10.65
C LEU A 653 6.60 -52.60 -11.81
N ASP A 654 7.60 -53.44 -11.52
CA ASP A 654 8.56 -54.05 -12.44
C ASP A 654 9.45 -53.04 -13.20
N TYR A 655 9.70 -51.86 -12.61
CA TYR A 655 10.69 -50.92 -13.13
C TYR A 655 12.08 -51.19 -12.55
N ARG A 656 13.12 -50.91 -13.35
CA ARG A 656 14.49 -50.83 -12.83
C ARG A 656 14.70 -49.44 -12.24
N THR A 657 15.04 -49.37 -10.95
CA THR A 657 15.24 -48.10 -10.25
C THR A 657 16.72 -47.77 -10.12
N ASN A 658 17.11 -46.54 -10.47
CA ASN A 658 18.48 -46.05 -10.36
C ASN A 658 18.50 -44.71 -9.62
N ARG A 659 19.27 -44.63 -8.53
CA ARG A 659 19.43 -43.41 -7.74
C ARG A 659 20.69 -42.68 -8.21
N LEU A 660 20.50 -41.59 -8.95
CA LEU A 660 21.60 -40.81 -9.51
C LEU A 660 22.31 -40.00 -8.42
N ASP A 661 21.54 -39.46 -7.47
CA ASP A 661 22.03 -38.71 -6.31
C ASP A 661 21.03 -38.76 -5.14
N GLU A 662 21.30 -38.06 -4.03
CA GLU A 662 20.42 -38.06 -2.86
C GLU A 662 18.99 -37.55 -3.15
N ARG A 663 18.81 -36.74 -4.19
CA ARG A 663 17.59 -36.00 -4.56
C ARG A 663 17.02 -36.39 -5.94
N THR A 664 17.66 -37.28 -6.69
CA THR A 664 17.22 -37.69 -8.03
C THR A 664 17.15 -39.20 -8.17
N LEU A 665 15.96 -39.71 -8.51
CA LEU A 665 15.69 -41.13 -8.74
C LEU A 665 15.08 -41.32 -10.13
N VAL A 666 15.60 -42.29 -10.89
CA VAL A 666 15.09 -42.64 -12.22
C VAL A 666 14.51 -44.04 -12.19
N TRP A 667 13.32 -44.21 -12.78
CA TRP A 667 12.75 -45.51 -13.08
C TRP A 667 12.89 -45.77 -14.58
N GLU A 668 13.40 -46.93 -14.95
CA GLU A 668 13.67 -47.34 -16.34
C GLU A 668 12.72 -48.47 -16.75
N ALA A 669 12.20 -48.36 -17.96
CA ALA A 669 11.48 -49.41 -18.68
C ALA A 669 12.32 -49.82 -19.89
N GLY A 670 13.10 -50.89 -19.74
CA GLY A 670 14.11 -51.28 -20.72
C GLY A 670 15.25 -50.26 -20.80
N GLU A 671 15.53 -49.73 -21.99
CA GLU A 671 16.58 -48.73 -22.22
C GLU A 671 16.09 -47.28 -22.10
N THR A 672 14.81 -47.08 -21.74
CA THR A 672 14.21 -45.74 -21.66
C THR A 672 13.82 -45.37 -20.22
N SER A 673 14.00 -44.11 -19.83
CA SER A 673 13.48 -43.63 -18.54
C SER A 673 11.95 -43.55 -18.60
N ALA A 674 11.25 -44.25 -17.71
CA ALA A 674 9.81 -44.15 -17.56
C ALA A 674 9.42 -42.93 -16.73
N TYR A 675 10.11 -42.72 -15.59
CA TYR A 675 9.87 -41.61 -14.67
C TYR A 675 11.17 -41.11 -14.06
N VAL A 676 11.24 -39.80 -13.80
CA VAL A 676 12.37 -39.15 -13.13
C VAL A 676 11.84 -38.30 -11.99
N PHE A 677 12.19 -38.68 -10.76
CA PHE A 677 11.74 -38.03 -9.54
C PHE A 677 12.83 -37.10 -9.01
N HIS A 678 12.49 -35.83 -8.88
CA HIS A 678 13.32 -34.82 -8.24
C HIS A 678 12.74 -34.50 -6.87
N LEU A 679 13.37 -35.02 -5.82
CA LEU A 679 12.96 -34.80 -4.44
C LEU A 679 13.40 -33.41 -3.97
N ARG A 680 12.48 -32.68 -3.33
CA ARG A 680 12.71 -31.32 -2.82
C ARG A 680 12.19 -31.18 -1.39
N ALA A 681 12.95 -30.49 -0.54
CA ALA A 681 12.50 -30.05 0.78
C ALA A 681 11.77 -28.70 0.74
N SER A 682 11.99 -27.93 -0.33
CA SER A 682 11.51 -26.56 -0.51
C SER A 682 10.56 -26.43 -1.69
N ALA A 683 9.93 -25.25 -1.83
CA ALA A 683 9.17 -24.87 -3.01
C ALA A 683 10.07 -24.24 -4.10
N ILE A 684 11.37 -24.60 -4.09
CA ILE A 684 12.37 -24.17 -5.06
C ILE A 684 12.62 -25.33 -6.03
N PRO A 685 12.19 -25.23 -7.31
CA PRO A 685 12.35 -26.32 -8.27
C PRO A 685 13.83 -26.65 -8.54
N GLY A 686 14.69 -25.63 -8.54
CA GLY A 686 16.14 -25.73 -8.70
C GLY A 686 16.61 -25.99 -10.14
N PRO A 687 17.88 -25.68 -10.48
CA PRO A 687 18.42 -25.77 -11.84
C PRO A 687 18.40 -27.19 -12.42
N ALA A 688 18.65 -28.20 -11.58
CA ALA A 688 18.74 -29.60 -11.98
C ALA A 688 17.47 -30.17 -12.64
N LEU A 689 16.31 -29.55 -12.39
CA LEU A 689 15.07 -29.91 -13.06
C LEU A 689 14.96 -29.24 -14.44
N THR A 690 15.38 -27.99 -14.55
CA THR A 690 15.32 -27.22 -15.80
C THR A 690 16.40 -27.61 -16.80
N GLU A 691 17.51 -28.16 -16.33
CA GLU A 691 18.63 -28.67 -17.12
C GLU A 691 18.61 -30.20 -17.22
N SER A 692 17.52 -30.84 -16.79
CA SER A 692 17.37 -32.29 -16.83
C SER A 692 17.51 -32.81 -18.28
N PRO A 693 18.37 -33.82 -18.53
CA PRO A 693 18.50 -34.42 -19.87
C PRO A 693 17.29 -35.30 -20.24
N TYR A 694 16.33 -35.47 -19.33
CA TYR A 694 15.17 -36.33 -19.51
C TYR A 694 13.93 -35.57 -20.04
N PRO A 695 13.02 -36.24 -20.76
CA PRO A 695 11.77 -35.63 -21.23
C PRO A 695 10.94 -35.05 -20.08
N ARG A 696 10.37 -33.87 -20.29
CA ARG A 696 9.68 -33.09 -19.24
C ARG A 696 8.45 -33.80 -18.71
N GLU A 697 7.71 -34.48 -19.58
CA GLU A 697 6.48 -35.22 -19.28
C GLU A 697 6.72 -36.40 -18.33
N ARG A 698 7.98 -36.86 -18.27
CA ARG A 698 8.47 -37.94 -17.40
C ARG A 698 9.10 -37.42 -16.11
N CYS A 699 9.31 -36.11 -15.99
CA CYS A 699 9.88 -35.50 -14.79
C CYS A 699 8.78 -35.18 -13.77
N LEU A 700 9.06 -35.49 -12.50
CA LEU A 700 8.18 -35.24 -11.37
C LEU A 700 8.95 -34.53 -10.25
N ILE A 701 8.39 -33.44 -9.74
CA ILE A 701 8.84 -32.81 -8.51
C ILE A 701 8.12 -33.48 -7.35
N VAL A 702 8.87 -34.06 -6.42
CA VAL A 702 8.32 -34.68 -5.23
C VAL A 702 8.63 -33.80 -4.02
N LEU A 703 7.60 -33.22 -3.40
CA LEU A 703 7.75 -32.23 -2.32
C LEU A 703 6.79 -32.43 -1.14
N PRO A 704 7.07 -31.85 0.05
CA PRO A 704 6.15 -31.86 1.17
C PRO A 704 4.83 -31.19 0.83
N GLY A 705 3.72 -31.70 1.36
CA GLY A 705 2.39 -31.12 1.12
C GLY A 705 2.32 -29.62 1.46
N GLY A 706 3.01 -29.19 2.52
CA GLY A 706 3.10 -27.78 2.93
C GLY A 706 3.82 -26.86 1.94
N ARG A 707 4.59 -27.38 0.98
CA ARG A 707 5.26 -26.59 -0.07
C ARG A 707 4.41 -26.38 -1.32
N ALA A 708 3.36 -27.18 -1.49
CA ALA A 708 2.59 -27.20 -2.73
C ALA A 708 1.83 -25.88 -2.98
N SER A 709 1.29 -25.24 -1.93
CA SER A 709 0.63 -23.93 -2.04
C SER A 709 1.62 -22.83 -2.41
N LEU A 710 2.79 -22.80 -1.77
CA LEU A 710 3.85 -21.83 -2.07
C LEU A 710 4.37 -21.99 -3.51
N LEU A 711 4.60 -23.22 -3.97
CA LEU A 711 4.99 -23.47 -5.37
C LEU A 711 3.89 -23.01 -6.34
N SER A 712 2.61 -23.31 -6.05
CA SER A 712 1.48 -22.84 -6.87
C SER A 712 1.40 -21.31 -6.91
N TYR A 713 1.58 -20.65 -5.76
CA TYR A 713 1.64 -19.19 -5.66
C TYR A 713 2.73 -18.62 -6.58
N LYS A 714 3.95 -19.17 -6.51
CA LYS A 714 5.07 -18.76 -7.37
C LYS A 714 4.76 -18.95 -8.86
N LEU A 715 4.21 -20.10 -9.26
CA LEU A 715 3.86 -20.38 -10.66
C LEU A 715 2.77 -19.46 -11.20
N ASN A 716 1.79 -19.07 -10.37
CA ASN A 716 0.73 -18.15 -10.80
C ASN A 716 1.26 -16.73 -11.04
N ARG A 717 2.23 -16.32 -10.22
CA ARG A 717 2.86 -14.99 -10.24
C ARG A 717 3.94 -14.87 -11.32
N ASP A 718 4.77 -15.89 -11.47
CA ASP A 718 5.90 -15.94 -12.39
C ASP A 718 5.57 -16.79 -13.63
N PRO A 719 5.15 -16.17 -14.74
CA PRO A 719 4.89 -16.89 -15.99
C PRO A 719 6.16 -17.48 -16.62
N ALA A 720 7.34 -16.94 -16.35
CA ALA A 720 8.60 -17.50 -16.85
C ALA A 720 8.91 -18.81 -16.13
N LEU A 721 8.71 -18.87 -14.81
CA LEU A 721 8.80 -20.10 -14.02
C LEU A 721 7.74 -21.12 -14.45
N ALA A 722 6.49 -20.68 -14.66
CA ALA A 722 5.42 -21.56 -15.15
C ALA A 722 5.80 -22.23 -16.48
N ALA A 723 6.30 -21.44 -17.45
CA ALA A 723 6.77 -21.96 -18.73
C ALA A 723 8.01 -22.86 -18.57
N ARG A 724 8.85 -22.65 -17.54
CA ARG A 724 9.99 -23.53 -17.23
C ARG A 724 9.56 -24.87 -16.66
N LEU A 725 8.42 -24.94 -15.96
CA LEU A 725 7.89 -26.18 -15.38
C LEU A 725 6.77 -26.83 -16.21
N GLU A 726 6.43 -26.26 -17.35
CA GLU A 726 5.44 -26.85 -18.25
C GLU A 726 5.84 -28.30 -18.62
N GLY A 727 4.86 -29.21 -18.52
CA GLY A 727 5.03 -30.65 -18.70
C GLY A 727 5.52 -31.41 -17.46
N VAL A 728 6.06 -30.74 -16.44
CA VAL A 728 6.54 -31.38 -15.20
C VAL A 728 5.39 -31.56 -14.22
N ARG A 729 5.26 -32.75 -13.62
CA ARG A 729 4.23 -33.05 -12.62
C ARG A 729 4.71 -32.78 -11.20
N VAL A 730 3.81 -32.41 -10.30
CA VAL A 730 4.11 -32.21 -8.88
C VAL A 730 3.40 -33.28 -8.05
N VAL A 731 4.15 -34.01 -7.23
CA VAL A 731 3.64 -35.08 -6.37
C VAL A 731 3.97 -34.77 -4.91
N LYS A 732 2.97 -34.86 -4.04
CA LYS A 732 3.15 -34.60 -2.61
C LYS A 732 3.68 -35.85 -1.89
N PHE A 733 4.46 -35.66 -0.82
CA PHE A 733 4.95 -36.77 0.02
C PHE A 733 3.84 -37.68 0.54
N ARG A 734 2.68 -37.12 0.88
CA ARG A 734 1.49 -37.89 1.31
C ARG A 734 1.02 -38.89 0.25
N THR A 735 1.15 -38.52 -1.03
CA THR A 735 0.73 -39.34 -2.17
C THR A 735 1.70 -40.51 -2.35
N VAL A 736 3.01 -40.27 -2.22
CA VAL A 736 4.03 -41.34 -2.21
C VAL A 736 3.79 -42.31 -1.05
N ARG A 737 3.53 -41.81 0.17
CA ARG A 737 3.22 -42.65 1.33
C ARG A 737 1.97 -43.50 1.11
N ALA A 738 0.90 -42.90 0.57
CA ALA A 738 -0.32 -43.62 0.25
C ALA A 738 -0.06 -44.74 -0.76
N LEU A 739 0.71 -44.48 -1.81
CA LEU A 739 1.11 -45.48 -2.82
C LEU A 739 1.96 -46.60 -2.21
N ALA A 740 2.95 -46.27 -1.38
CA ALA A 740 3.83 -47.26 -0.74
C ALA A 740 3.06 -48.22 0.18
N SER A 741 2.02 -47.71 0.86
CA SER A 741 1.18 -48.48 1.79
C SER A 741 0.18 -49.42 1.09
N ARG A 742 -0.04 -49.28 -0.22
CA ARG A 742 -0.97 -50.15 -0.95
C ARG A 742 -0.36 -51.55 -1.16
N PRO A 743 -1.09 -52.63 -0.80
CA PRO A 743 -0.59 -53.99 -0.95
C PRO A 743 -0.63 -54.47 -2.41
N VAL A 744 -1.60 -54.00 -3.21
CA VAL A 744 -1.68 -54.25 -4.66
C VAL A 744 -1.69 -52.90 -5.35
N LEU A 745 -0.71 -52.68 -6.24
CA LEU A 745 -0.57 -51.47 -7.05
C LEU A 745 -0.20 -51.90 -8.47
N ASN A 746 -0.95 -51.43 -9.46
CA ASN A 746 -0.61 -51.60 -10.87
C ASN A 746 -0.22 -50.24 -11.48
N GLN A 747 0.32 -50.26 -12.71
CA GLN A 747 0.80 -49.06 -13.39
C GLN A 747 -0.32 -48.05 -13.68
N GLN A 748 -1.55 -48.51 -13.97
CA GLN A 748 -2.69 -47.62 -14.21
C GLN A 748 -3.11 -46.87 -12.94
N ASP A 749 -3.16 -47.58 -11.81
CA ASP A 749 -3.48 -47.00 -10.50
C ASP A 749 -2.41 -46.00 -10.07
N PHE A 750 -1.13 -46.30 -10.31
CA PHE A 750 -0.03 -45.37 -10.07
C PHE A 750 -0.21 -44.09 -10.88
N GLU A 751 -0.40 -44.21 -12.20
CA GLU A 751 -0.58 -43.07 -13.11
C GLU A 751 -1.80 -42.21 -12.72
N ALA A 752 -2.93 -42.83 -12.37
CA ALA A 752 -4.13 -42.10 -11.94
C ALA A 752 -3.89 -41.28 -10.66
N GLN A 753 -3.14 -41.81 -9.69
CA GLN A 753 -2.88 -41.13 -8.42
C GLN A 753 -1.89 -39.96 -8.57
N ILE A 754 -0.88 -40.09 -9.43
CA ILE A 754 0.06 -38.99 -9.70
C ILE A 754 -0.51 -37.94 -10.66
N ALA A 755 -1.51 -38.28 -11.49
CA ALA A 755 -2.24 -37.33 -12.32
C ALA A 755 -3.33 -36.57 -11.55
N GLY A 756 -3.90 -37.19 -10.51
CA GLY A 756 -5.03 -36.66 -9.74
C GLY A 756 -4.70 -35.70 -8.60
N ASP A 757 -3.43 -35.32 -8.39
CA ASP A 757 -3.00 -34.38 -7.33
C ASP A 757 -2.63 -33.02 -7.93
N PRO A 758 -3.59 -32.22 -8.43
CA PRO A 758 -3.28 -30.84 -8.79
C PRO A 758 -2.77 -30.13 -7.54
N ALA A 759 -1.89 -29.14 -7.75
CA ALA A 759 -1.52 -28.18 -6.73
C ALA A 759 -2.75 -27.32 -6.36
N GLN A 760 -3.74 -27.92 -5.68
CA GLN A 760 -4.95 -27.25 -5.24
C GLN A 760 -4.60 -26.23 -4.17
N GLN A 761 -5.03 -24.99 -4.42
CA GLN A 761 -5.02 -23.86 -3.48
C GLN A 761 -5.73 -24.26 -2.18
N ALA A 762 -4.98 -24.39 -1.09
CA ALA A 762 -5.55 -24.13 0.22
C ALA A 762 -5.71 -22.61 0.32
N ARG A 763 -6.92 -22.09 0.07
CA ARG A 763 -7.27 -20.70 0.35
C ARG A 763 -7.35 -20.51 1.87
N GLY A 764 -6.20 -20.26 2.49
CA GLY A 764 -6.11 -19.46 3.68
C GLY A 764 -5.56 -18.11 3.26
N GLN A 765 -6.41 -17.22 2.75
CA GLN A 765 -6.02 -15.82 2.63
C GLN A 765 -5.69 -15.37 4.05
N LEU A 766 -4.41 -15.14 4.34
CA LEU A 766 -4.07 -14.17 5.36
C LEU A 766 -4.81 -12.91 4.94
N LYS A 767 -5.80 -12.50 5.74
CA LYS A 767 -6.28 -11.12 5.69
C LYS A 767 -5.14 -10.24 6.20
N LEU A 768 -4.12 -10.05 5.37
CA LEU A 768 -3.23 -8.91 5.49
C LEU A 768 -3.97 -7.78 4.77
N PHE A 769 -4.84 -7.17 5.57
CA PHE A 769 -5.60 -5.92 5.42
C PHE A 769 -6.28 -5.65 4.07
#